data_AF-A0A6A3SIB4-F1
#
_entry.id   AF-A0A6A3SIB4-F1
#
_cell.length_a   1.000
_cell.length_b   1.000
_cell.length_c   1.000
_cell.angle_alpha   90.00
_cell.angle_beta   90.00
_cell.angle_gamma   90.00
#
_symmetry.space_group_name_H-M   'P 1'
#
loop_
_entity.id
_entity.type
_entity.pdbx_description
1 polymer ?
#
loop_
_entity_poly.entity_id
_entity_poly.type
_entity_poly.pdbx_seq_one_letter_code
_entity_poly.pdbx_strand_id
1 'polypeptide(L)'
;MWSKAWQRPLHRAAYASSTPSPEPVAPAEPVPIERATGRDEGRPECVICLDELELGFTPFTALFLAKTTDGRWLLEMSESAQKLEGGESVPQVKEMIAKNKMFSSRTIGDSLEYFEMTGARAPSSKQVHVLVKVLQPPSATLTTILHESGKLSKECTSLEEWRAGAVHEIPCIFRYMKTLGGCTADGKILWRSEEKQVVKVLMDGWFRESTADHVNVHAMMKSILIGSPGVGKSTLLCVVAFCLVLKYQKNVLVYRRLKKFDQENCLFYLGYEDDKIVQFTVEMCASQTAVDIYNELIHKKKIANVWLLLDGFHYPDIPEGLVTFKLLATSQQVDLKSQERVYVYCCLLPCWSKRDLWSLGNLIHKFGADEMAERYYYSGGSVREFTLKTPEEIRKTIDDAVSGMEELSIVSRTFVEDAGPVTREQLTAIRYWEQVIDSEYAVRALSLRLRSDALYRIYNWALRNEHESLAGSAFEFYFHKLAADNMLKLYVSEYDLLTFKTPYEPWQQGVKSLRLRDGGAVCWGTKTNYESDLMKWRDSEELTYWYPACDNFPNIDSIVKIESATGKKSVAYLRITVTREHGISEQELKNMNQIFYPADEKSKDVDPPIFVAVCPDRGACSKFVLKSSPDVEAVRNLFPGRVFVGYCEGGSFPSCCRWSKKQRTCERFASTSPIWHPEAATHGTKGSYGLAVLMLSMDMLMVHE
;
A
#
# COMPACT_ATOMS: atom_id res chain seq x y z
N MET A 1 2.26 -27.40 12.09
CA MET A 1 2.39 -28.21 10.84
C MET A 1 1.10 -28.24 9.99
N TRP A 2 0.05 -27.47 10.32
CA TRP A 2 -1.26 -27.46 9.62
C TRP A 2 -1.58 -26.08 8.99
N SER A 3 -0.64 -25.45 8.28
CA SER A 3 -0.89 -24.16 7.59
C SER A 3 -0.48 -24.11 6.12
N LYS A 4 0.07 -25.19 5.56
CA LYS A 4 0.55 -25.24 4.16
C LYS A 4 -0.44 -25.87 3.15
N ALA A 5 -1.62 -26.32 3.58
CA ALA A 5 -2.53 -27.09 2.72
C ALA A 5 -3.62 -26.29 2.00
N TRP A 6 -3.63 -24.94 2.10
CA TRP A 6 -4.73 -24.10 1.60
C TRP A 6 -4.32 -23.04 0.56
N GLN A 7 -3.28 -23.28 -0.23
CA GLN A 7 -2.99 -22.45 -1.41
C GLN A 7 -3.59 -23.11 -2.67
N ARG A 8 -4.56 -22.44 -3.31
CA ARG A 8 -5.06 -22.84 -4.64
C ARG A 8 -3.89 -22.83 -5.64
N PRO A 9 -3.76 -23.83 -6.53
CA PRO A 9 -2.87 -23.73 -7.68
C PRO A 9 -3.36 -22.63 -8.63
N LEU A 10 -2.71 -21.47 -8.58
CA LEU A 10 -2.99 -20.32 -9.45
C LEU A 10 -2.25 -20.50 -10.78
N HIS A 11 -2.81 -21.29 -11.70
CA HIS A 11 -2.30 -21.40 -13.07
C HIS A 11 -3.44 -21.25 -14.08
N ARG A 12 -3.31 -20.27 -14.98
CA ARG A 12 -3.99 -20.28 -16.27
C ARG A 12 -3.16 -21.15 -17.22
N ALA A 13 -3.78 -22.19 -17.78
CA ALA A 13 -3.17 -22.99 -18.82
C ALA A 13 -3.31 -22.27 -20.17
N ALA A 14 -2.35 -21.41 -20.48
CA ALA A 14 -1.97 -21.05 -21.84
C ALA A 14 -0.49 -20.60 -21.79
N TYR A 15 0.31 -21.11 -22.73
CA TYR A 15 1.75 -20.82 -22.94
C TYR A 15 2.74 -21.59 -22.04
N ALA A 16 3.18 -22.75 -22.53
CA ALA A 16 4.35 -23.45 -22.03
C ALA A 16 5.27 -23.83 -23.21
N SER A 17 6.40 -23.13 -23.36
CA SER A 17 7.60 -23.67 -24.00
C SER A 17 8.83 -22.78 -23.75
N SER A 18 9.65 -23.10 -22.73
CA SER A 18 11.10 -22.88 -22.77
C SER A 18 11.80 -23.47 -21.53
N THR A 19 12.85 -24.25 -21.78
CA THR A 19 13.75 -24.94 -20.84
C THR A 19 14.79 -24.00 -20.19
N PRO A 20 15.26 -24.26 -18.95
CA PRO A 20 16.24 -23.43 -18.25
C PRO A 20 17.71 -23.88 -18.44
N SER A 21 18.65 -22.96 -18.23
CA SER A 21 20.12 -23.15 -18.25
C SER A 21 20.75 -22.83 -16.87
N PRO A 22 21.93 -23.35 -16.52
CA PRO A 22 22.39 -23.49 -15.12
C PRO A 22 23.23 -22.31 -14.56
N GLU A 23 23.27 -22.24 -13.22
CA GLU A 23 23.87 -21.20 -12.37
C GLU A 23 25.42 -21.22 -12.28
N PRO A 24 26.07 -20.09 -11.93
CA PRO A 24 27.52 -19.99 -11.72
C PRO A 24 27.97 -20.01 -10.24
N VAL A 25 29.26 -20.34 -10.07
CA VAL A 25 30.01 -20.63 -8.81
C VAL A 25 30.61 -19.36 -8.15
N ALA A 26 30.74 -19.38 -6.82
CA ALA A 26 31.24 -18.30 -5.95
C ALA A 26 32.79 -18.19 -5.84
N PRO A 27 33.37 -17.03 -5.47
CA PRO A 27 34.82 -16.84 -5.27
C PRO A 27 35.28 -16.77 -3.79
N ALA A 28 36.60 -16.94 -3.60
CA ALA A 28 37.32 -17.18 -2.33
C ALA A 28 37.93 -15.91 -1.64
N GLU A 29 38.32 -16.08 -0.37
CA GLU A 29 38.81 -15.06 0.59
C GLU A 29 40.30 -14.61 0.44
N PRO A 30 40.72 -13.47 1.05
CA PRO A 30 42.11 -12.99 1.03
C PRO A 30 42.92 -13.11 2.35
N VAL A 31 44.25 -13.07 2.20
CA VAL A 31 45.34 -13.27 3.21
C VAL A 31 45.90 -11.92 3.73
N PRO A 32 46.43 -11.81 4.98
CA PRO A 32 46.91 -10.53 5.56
C PRO A 32 48.44 -10.33 5.52
N ILE A 33 48.90 -9.06 5.64
CA ILE A 33 50.33 -8.65 5.69
C ILE A 33 50.64 -7.76 6.92
N GLU A 34 51.86 -7.94 7.44
CA GLU A 34 52.48 -7.49 8.69
C GLU A 34 52.88 -5.99 8.80
N ARG A 35 53.17 -5.57 10.05
CA ARG A 35 53.68 -4.24 10.48
C ARG A 35 55.20 -4.24 10.69
N ALA A 36 55.82 -3.07 10.52
CA ALA A 36 57.16 -2.75 11.03
C ALA A 36 57.13 -1.51 11.95
N THR A 37 58.03 -1.50 12.95
CA THR A 37 58.14 -0.56 14.08
C THR A 37 59.37 0.35 13.98
N GLY A 38 59.28 1.59 14.44
CA GLY A 38 60.41 2.48 14.77
C GLY A 38 59.97 3.64 15.68
N ARG A 39 60.72 3.89 16.77
CA ARG A 39 60.51 4.94 17.80
C ARG A 39 61.15 6.27 17.39
N ASP A 40 60.52 7.38 17.78
CA ASP A 40 61.14 8.72 17.85
C ASP A 40 60.54 9.52 19.02
N GLU A 41 61.39 10.30 19.69
CA GLU A 41 61.17 10.89 21.02
C GLU A 41 60.32 12.19 20.97
N GLY A 42 59.55 12.44 22.05
CA GLY A 42 59.04 13.79 22.38
C GLY A 42 57.67 14.22 21.84
N ARG A 43 56.71 13.30 21.64
CA ARG A 43 55.33 13.60 21.18
C ARG A 43 54.25 13.32 22.23
N PRO A 44 53.24 14.19 22.43
CA PRO A 44 52.10 13.84 23.27
C PRO A 44 51.35 12.66 22.62
N GLU A 45 51.32 11.51 23.29
CA GLU A 45 50.78 10.25 22.72
C GLU A 45 49.49 9.74 23.38
N CYS A 46 48.94 10.44 24.37
CA CYS A 46 47.72 9.98 25.01
C CYS A 46 46.65 11.05 25.04
N VAL A 47 45.58 10.79 24.28
CA VAL A 47 44.31 11.49 24.38
C VAL A 47 43.20 10.46 24.46
N ILE A 48 42.45 10.52 25.54
CA ILE A 48 41.28 9.68 25.80
C ILE A 48 40.08 10.36 25.13
N CYS A 49 39.27 9.60 24.40
CA CYS A 49 37.95 10.02 23.91
C CYS A 49 36.91 9.47 24.87
N LEU A 50 36.13 10.35 25.50
CA LEU A 50 34.97 9.97 26.31
C LEU A 50 33.73 10.37 25.53
N ASP A 51 32.93 9.39 25.14
CA ASP A 51 31.56 9.59 24.70
C ASP A 51 30.64 9.24 25.88
N GLU A 52 29.62 10.06 26.07
CA GLU A 52 28.60 10.00 27.13
C GLU A 52 29.00 10.57 28.50
N LEU A 53 28.78 11.88 28.63
CA LEU A 53 28.30 12.47 29.88
C LEU A 53 26.83 12.83 29.66
N GLU A 54 25.92 12.20 30.39
CA GLU A 54 24.53 12.67 30.54
C GLU A 54 24.52 13.99 31.33
N LEU A 55 24.97 15.06 30.70
CA LEU A 55 24.62 16.42 31.06
C LEU A 55 23.72 16.90 29.93
N GLY A 56 22.41 16.87 30.17
CA GLY A 56 21.39 17.17 29.17
C GLY A 56 21.81 18.37 28.31
N PHE A 57 21.75 18.17 26.98
CA PHE A 57 22.07 19.04 25.84
C PHE A 57 23.21 18.50 24.93
N THR A 58 22.80 17.99 23.77
CA THR A 58 23.54 17.61 22.54
C THR A 58 24.43 16.34 22.56
N PRO A 59 24.20 15.34 21.67
CA PRO A 59 24.93 14.06 21.66
C PRO A 59 26.23 14.06 20.83
N PHE A 60 26.91 15.20 20.65
CA PHE A 60 28.11 15.27 19.78
C PHE A 60 29.30 15.97 20.45
N THR A 61 29.63 15.55 21.66
CA THR A 61 30.76 16.14 22.41
C THR A 61 31.81 15.07 22.74
N ALA A 62 32.86 15.00 21.92
CA ALA A 62 34.04 14.19 22.26
C ALA A 62 34.93 14.98 23.21
N LEU A 63 35.17 14.42 24.41
CA LEU A 63 36.01 15.02 25.44
C LEU A 63 37.47 14.59 25.23
N PHE A 64 38.41 15.53 25.10
CA PHE A 64 39.84 15.22 24.97
C PHE A 64 40.64 15.67 26.21
N LEU A 65 41.35 14.73 26.83
CA LEU A 65 42.25 14.92 27.98
C LEU A 65 43.72 14.92 27.52
N ALA A 66 44.47 16.01 27.76
CA ALA A 66 45.84 16.15 27.27
C ALA A 66 46.91 15.98 28.37
N LYS A 67 47.88 15.08 28.12
CA LYS A 67 49.11 14.92 28.92
C LYS A 67 50.36 15.24 28.08
N THR A 68 51.40 15.71 28.75
CA THR A 68 52.76 15.79 28.19
C THR A 68 53.38 14.39 28.07
N THR A 69 54.46 14.27 27.30
CA THR A 69 55.18 13.02 27.02
C THR A 69 55.65 12.26 28.26
N ASP A 70 55.88 12.98 29.36
CA ASP A 70 56.29 12.46 30.66
C ASP A 70 55.10 12.07 31.55
N GLY A 71 53.88 12.07 31.02
CA GLY A 71 52.67 11.61 31.71
C GLY A 71 52.04 12.64 32.66
N ARG A 72 52.52 13.88 32.66
CA ARG A 72 51.95 14.99 33.46
C ARG A 72 50.81 15.67 32.70
N TRP A 73 49.89 16.27 33.45
CA TRP A 73 48.78 17.03 32.88
C TRP A 73 49.25 18.34 32.27
N LEU A 74 48.63 18.74 31.16
CA LEU A 74 48.88 20.05 30.56
C LEU A 74 48.51 21.14 31.58
N LEU A 75 49.46 21.97 31.98
CA LEU A 75 49.21 23.06 32.93
C LEU A 75 48.53 24.24 32.23
N GLU A 76 47.60 24.89 32.92
CA GLU A 76 46.92 26.12 32.46
C GLU A 76 47.88 27.22 32.05
N MET A 77 49.01 27.32 32.76
CA MET A 77 50.06 28.31 32.52
C MET A 77 51.03 27.91 31.37
N SER A 78 50.81 26.78 30.70
CA SER A 78 51.68 26.36 29.60
C SER A 78 51.40 27.14 28.33
N GLU A 79 52.43 27.41 27.53
CA GLU A 79 52.30 28.13 26.25
C GLU A 79 51.29 27.45 25.31
N SER A 80 51.24 26.11 25.33
CA SER A 80 50.27 25.33 24.56
C SER A 80 48.83 25.50 25.06
N ALA A 81 48.63 25.61 26.38
CA ALA A 81 47.30 25.86 26.96
C ALA A 81 46.84 27.30 26.68
N GLN A 82 47.72 28.29 26.77
CA GLN A 82 47.40 29.69 26.45
C GLN A 82 47.08 29.89 24.96
N LYS A 83 47.78 29.18 24.06
CA LYS A 83 47.46 29.19 22.62
C LYS A 83 46.09 28.56 22.33
N LEU A 84 45.76 27.46 23.01
CA LEU A 84 44.46 26.82 22.90
C LEU A 84 43.33 27.70 23.47
N GLU A 85 43.56 28.38 24.59
CA GLU A 85 42.64 29.34 25.21
C GLU A 85 42.37 30.54 24.28
N GLY A 86 43.39 31.00 23.55
CA GLY A 86 43.28 32.03 22.52
C GLY A 86 42.61 31.56 21.20
N GLY A 87 42.17 30.31 21.09
CA GLY A 87 41.54 29.76 19.89
C GLY A 87 42.53 29.37 18.77
N GLU A 88 43.83 29.33 19.05
CA GLU A 88 44.85 28.95 18.08
C GLU A 88 45.06 27.44 18.04
N SER A 89 45.14 26.87 16.83
CA SER A 89 45.43 25.45 16.65
C SER A 89 46.93 25.17 16.83
N VAL A 90 47.29 24.35 17.81
CA VAL A 90 48.67 23.87 17.98
C VAL A 90 48.96 22.70 17.01
N PRO A 91 50.16 22.60 16.42
CA PRO A 91 50.51 21.56 15.43
C PRO A 91 50.19 20.12 15.88
N GLN A 92 50.31 19.86 17.18
CA GLN A 92 50.06 18.56 17.78
C GLN A 92 48.58 18.13 17.69
N VAL A 93 47.63 19.06 17.84
CA VAL A 93 46.19 18.79 17.71
C VAL A 93 45.81 18.52 16.26
N LYS A 94 46.44 19.23 15.31
CA LYS A 94 46.27 19.01 13.87
C LYS A 94 46.75 17.63 13.42
N GLU A 95 47.88 17.18 13.95
CA GLU A 95 48.46 15.87 13.62
C GLU A 95 47.60 14.70 14.13
N MET A 96 46.98 14.84 15.30
CA MET A 96 46.05 13.84 15.85
C MET A 96 44.77 13.70 15.03
N ILE A 97 44.15 14.83 14.63
CA ILE A 97 42.97 14.83 13.77
C ILE A 97 43.30 14.15 12.44
N ALA A 98 44.49 14.39 11.89
CA ALA A 98 44.94 13.80 10.62
C ALA A 98 45.20 12.29 10.69
N LYS A 99 45.54 11.74 11.87
CA LYS A 99 45.96 10.33 12.04
C LYS A 99 44.83 9.36 12.41
N ASN A 100 43.62 9.84 12.70
CA ASN A 100 42.41 9.04 12.93
C ASN A 100 42.56 7.85 13.92
N LYS A 101 43.49 7.92 14.88
CA LYS A 101 43.65 6.91 15.94
C LYS A 101 42.74 7.28 17.11
N MET A 102 41.46 6.91 17.04
CA MET A 102 40.59 6.88 18.22
C MET A 102 40.61 5.47 18.80
N PHE A 103 40.82 5.34 20.12
CA PHE A 103 40.57 4.08 20.83
C PHE A 103 39.07 4.00 21.16
N SER A 104 38.52 2.78 21.12
CA SER A 104 37.11 2.50 21.41
C SER A 104 36.65 3.10 22.74
N SER A 105 35.41 3.60 22.74
CA SER A 105 34.69 4.21 23.87
C SER A 105 34.91 3.49 25.20
N ARG A 106 35.36 4.23 26.21
CA ARG A 106 35.43 3.80 27.62
C ARG A 106 34.69 4.78 28.49
N THR A 107 34.13 4.32 29.61
CA THR A 107 33.56 5.26 30.59
C THR A 107 34.69 6.02 31.29
N ILE A 108 34.33 7.15 31.92
CA ILE A 108 35.27 7.92 32.76
C ILE A 108 35.84 7.02 33.86
N GLY A 109 35.01 6.20 34.50
CA GLY A 109 35.43 5.27 35.55
C GLY A 109 36.50 4.29 35.06
N ASP A 110 36.25 3.63 33.93
CA ASP A 110 37.18 2.65 33.35
C ASP A 110 38.50 3.28 32.92
N SER A 111 38.48 4.55 32.51
CA SER A 111 39.67 5.30 32.13
C SER A 111 40.48 5.72 33.36
N LEU A 112 39.83 6.17 34.43
CA LEU A 112 40.49 6.54 35.68
C LEU A 112 41.17 5.32 36.34
N GLU A 113 40.53 4.16 36.28
CA GLU A 113 41.04 2.92 36.85
C GLU A 113 42.17 2.29 36.01
N TYR A 114 42.00 2.20 34.69
CA TYR A 114 43.01 1.61 33.79
C TYR A 114 44.34 2.37 33.76
N PHE A 115 44.31 3.69 33.96
CA PHE A 115 45.52 4.53 33.96
C PHE A 115 46.10 4.76 35.37
N GLU A 116 45.65 4.00 36.36
CA GLU A 116 46.14 4.06 37.76
C GLU A 116 46.10 5.49 38.31
N MET A 117 44.99 6.20 38.13
CA MET A 117 44.86 7.62 38.53
C MET A 117 44.64 7.80 40.04
N THR A 118 45.56 7.27 40.85
CA THR A 118 45.63 7.43 42.31
C THR A 118 46.96 8.06 42.74
N GLY A 119 46.99 8.72 43.90
CA GLY A 119 48.19 9.32 44.47
C GLY A 119 48.77 10.48 43.62
N ALA A 120 50.09 10.50 43.43
CA ALA A 120 50.82 11.59 42.78
C ALA A 120 50.54 11.77 41.26
N ARG A 121 49.77 10.85 40.65
CA ARG A 121 49.35 10.90 39.23
C ARG A 121 47.92 11.41 39.04
N ALA A 122 47.18 11.66 40.14
CA ALA A 122 45.86 12.25 40.08
C ALA A 122 45.94 13.75 39.71
N PRO A 123 45.06 14.27 38.82
CA PRO A 123 45.00 15.69 38.52
C PRO A 123 44.64 16.48 39.78
N SER A 124 45.30 17.61 40.01
CA SER A 124 44.94 18.48 41.13
C SER A 124 43.62 19.21 40.83
N SER A 125 42.95 19.74 41.87
CA SER A 125 41.73 20.52 41.67
C SER A 125 42.04 21.68 40.69
N LYS A 126 41.27 21.78 39.60
CA LYS A 126 41.38 22.79 38.52
C LYS A 126 42.42 22.54 37.41
N GLN A 127 42.98 21.33 37.28
CA GLN A 127 43.98 21.01 36.23
C GLN A 127 43.43 20.33 34.96
N VAL A 128 42.14 20.06 34.87
CA VAL A 128 41.57 19.33 33.73
C VAL A 128 41.21 20.32 32.62
N HIS A 129 42.05 20.42 31.60
CA HIS A 129 41.74 21.11 30.36
C HIS A 129 40.92 20.20 29.46
N VAL A 130 39.71 20.65 29.11
CA VAL A 130 38.79 19.93 28.24
C VAL A 130 38.81 20.58 26.86
N LEU A 131 39.34 19.87 25.87
CA LEU A 131 39.19 20.24 24.47
C LEU A 131 37.83 19.72 23.99
N VAL A 132 36.96 20.64 23.61
CA VAL A 132 35.63 20.35 23.03
C VAL A 132 35.75 20.52 21.52
N LYS A 133 35.68 19.43 20.75
CA LYS A 133 35.45 19.56 19.31
C LYS A 133 33.98 19.87 19.11
N VAL A 134 33.65 21.16 19.05
CA VAL A 134 32.39 21.58 18.44
C VAL A 134 32.51 21.25 16.97
N LEU A 135 31.91 20.13 16.54
CA LEU A 135 31.61 19.96 15.13
C LEU A 135 30.74 21.16 14.80
N GLN A 136 31.29 22.13 14.07
CA GLN A 136 30.42 23.01 13.30
C GLN A 136 29.47 22.05 12.57
N PRO A 137 28.13 22.28 12.60
CA PRO A 137 27.26 21.55 11.70
C PRO A 137 27.93 21.65 10.33
N PRO A 138 28.00 20.54 9.57
CA PRO A 138 28.68 20.56 8.30
C PRO A 138 28.26 21.82 7.57
N SER A 139 29.22 22.56 7.00
CA SER A 139 28.97 23.72 6.16
C SER A 139 28.26 23.32 4.86
N ALA A 140 27.25 22.46 4.97
CA ALA A 140 26.45 21.81 3.95
C ALA A 140 25.50 22.77 3.25
N THR A 141 25.45 24.04 3.66
CA THR A 141 24.76 25.11 2.94
C THR A 141 25.68 25.90 1.99
N LEU A 142 26.85 25.35 1.61
CA LEU A 142 27.58 25.84 0.44
C LEU A 142 26.80 25.49 -0.83
N THR A 143 26.00 26.43 -1.29
CA THR A 143 25.24 26.32 -2.52
C THR A 143 26.17 26.43 -3.72
N THR A 144 25.90 25.64 -4.75
CA THR A 144 26.57 25.70 -6.05
C THR A 144 25.59 26.16 -7.13
N ILE A 145 26.06 26.78 -8.21
CA ILE A 145 25.17 27.17 -9.30
C ILE A 145 24.61 25.90 -9.96
N LEU A 146 23.28 25.85 -10.13
CA LEU A 146 22.62 24.78 -10.86
C LEU A 146 22.92 24.93 -12.36
N HIS A 147 23.82 24.07 -12.86
CA HIS A 147 24.10 23.98 -14.29
C HIS A 147 22.86 23.48 -15.06
N GLU A 148 22.74 23.88 -16.33
CA GLU A 148 21.61 23.53 -17.21
C GLU A 148 20.22 24.03 -16.76
N SER A 149 20.14 25.06 -15.90
CA SER A 149 18.87 25.65 -15.44
C SER A 149 17.91 26.00 -16.58
N GLY A 150 18.43 26.48 -17.72
CA GLY A 150 17.61 26.76 -18.91
C GLY A 150 17.00 25.51 -19.58
N LYS A 151 17.64 24.34 -19.50
CA LYS A 151 17.06 23.07 -19.99
C LYS A 151 16.02 22.55 -19.01
N LEU A 152 16.34 22.55 -17.72
CA LEU A 152 15.40 22.18 -16.65
C LEU A 152 14.14 23.06 -16.66
N SER A 153 14.30 24.36 -16.93
CA SER A 153 13.17 25.29 -17.07
C SER A 153 12.20 24.87 -18.18
N LYS A 154 12.71 24.48 -19.35
CA LYS A 154 11.88 23.99 -20.47
C LYS A 154 11.13 22.70 -20.13
N GLU A 155 11.68 21.88 -19.23
CA GLU A 155 11.08 20.61 -18.79
C GLU A 155 9.94 20.78 -17.78
N CYS A 156 9.74 21.93 -17.12
CA CYS A 156 8.71 21.99 -16.06
C CYS A 156 8.00 23.34 -15.89
N THR A 157 8.42 24.42 -16.55
CA THR A 157 7.73 25.73 -16.41
C THR A 157 6.32 25.73 -17.03
N SER A 158 6.08 24.89 -18.04
CA SER A 158 4.76 24.69 -18.66
C SER A 158 3.94 23.56 -18.01
N LEU A 159 4.30 23.10 -16.80
CA LEU A 159 3.67 21.95 -16.13
C LEU A 159 2.12 22.01 -16.08
N GLU A 160 1.56 23.20 -15.87
CA GLU A 160 0.11 23.43 -15.81
C GLU A 160 -0.57 23.33 -17.19
N GLU A 161 0.20 23.58 -18.25
CA GLU A 161 -0.24 23.58 -19.65
C GLU A 161 -0.06 22.21 -20.30
N TRP A 162 0.69 21.30 -19.66
CA TRP A 162 0.92 19.96 -20.15
C TRP A 162 -0.39 19.27 -20.57
N ARG A 163 -0.34 18.70 -21.78
CA ARG A 163 -1.47 17.99 -22.35
C ARG A 163 -1.66 16.67 -21.61
N ALA A 164 -2.86 16.45 -21.08
CA ALA A 164 -3.25 15.18 -20.49
C ALA A 164 -3.33 14.08 -21.57
N GLY A 165 -2.97 12.85 -21.21
CA GLY A 165 -2.83 11.71 -22.11
C GLY A 165 -1.57 11.71 -22.98
N ALA A 166 -0.67 12.69 -22.80
CA ALA A 166 0.58 12.78 -23.56
C ALA A 166 1.79 12.36 -22.71
N VAL A 167 2.82 11.87 -23.38
CA VAL A 167 4.13 11.61 -22.78
C VAL A 167 4.96 12.88 -22.84
N HIS A 168 5.50 13.28 -21.70
CA HIS A 168 6.42 14.42 -21.57
C HIS A 168 7.80 13.92 -21.17
N GLU A 169 8.83 14.51 -21.76
CA GLU A 169 10.22 14.16 -21.50
C GLU A 169 10.84 15.14 -20.49
N ILE A 170 11.49 14.59 -19.47
CA ILE A 170 12.18 15.32 -18.40
C ILE A 170 13.60 14.78 -18.15
N PRO A 171 14.46 14.65 -19.18
CA PRO A 171 15.76 14.00 -19.07
C PRO A 171 16.73 14.70 -18.11
N CYS A 172 16.69 16.02 -17.98
CA CYS A 172 17.54 16.75 -17.04
C CYS A 172 17.09 16.52 -15.59
N ILE A 173 15.78 16.60 -15.31
CA ILE A 173 15.25 16.28 -13.97
C ILE A 173 15.55 14.82 -13.62
N PHE A 174 15.34 13.89 -14.55
CA PHE A 174 15.67 12.48 -14.36
C PHE A 174 17.14 12.26 -14.01
N ARG A 175 18.07 12.91 -14.76
CA ARG A 175 19.50 12.82 -14.49
C ARG A 175 19.85 13.36 -13.11
N TYR A 176 19.29 14.52 -12.73
CA TYR A 176 19.51 15.12 -11.42
C TYR A 176 19.04 14.20 -10.30
N MET A 177 17.86 13.59 -10.44
CA MET A 177 17.26 12.76 -9.41
C MET A 177 17.88 11.35 -9.29
N LYS A 178 18.80 10.96 -10.18
CA LYS A 178 19.30 9.59 -10.29
C LYS A 178 19.93 9.06 -9.00
N THR A 179 20.72 9.86 -8.29
CA THR A 179 21.34 9.46 -7.01
C THR A 179 20.46 9.77 -5.79
N LEU A 180 19.39 10.54 -5.99
CA LEU A 180 18.46 10.98 -4.95
C LEU A 180 17.20 10.11 -4.89
N GLY A 181 17.35 8.80 -5.09
CA GLY A 181 16.26 7.83 -5.10
C GLY A 181 15.44 7.76 -6.40
N GLY A 182 15.77 8.57 -7.41
CA GLY A 182 15.08 8.60 -8.69
C GLY A 182 13.67 9.22 -8.63
N CYS A 183 13.11 9.50 -9.80
CA CYS A 183 11.71 9.95 -9.95
C CYS A 183 10.99 9.30 -11.14
N THR A 184 11.72 8.87 -12.17
CA THR A 184 11.23 8.07 -13.31
C THR A 184 12.28 7.04 -13.70
N ALA A 185 11.92 6.06 -14.54
CA ALA A 185 12.86 5.03 -14.98
C ALA A 185 13.74 5.48 -16.17
N ASP A 186 13.19 6.32 -17.05
CA ASP A 186 13.78 6.66 -18.36
C ASP A 186 13.66 8.15 -18.72
N GLY A 187 13.26 8.99 -17.77
CA GLY A 187 13.03 10.41 -18.03
C GLY A 187 11.73 10.72 -18.77
N LYS A 188 10.77 9.80 -18.83
CA LYS A 188 9.45 10.04 -19.43
C LYS A 188 8.34 9.97 -18.39
N ILE A 189 7.31 10.80 -18.58
CA ILE A 189 6.10 10.82 -17.76
C ILE A 189 4.88 10.78 -18.67
N LEU A 190 4.02 9.78 -18.49
CA LEU A 190 2.66 9.86 -19.01
C LEU A 190 1.84 10.76 -18.08
N TRP A 191 1.38 11.90 -18.58
CA TRP A 191 0.67 12.89 -17.79
C TRP A 191 -0.84 12.68 -17.89
N ARG A 192 -1.53 12.33 -16.80
CA ARG A 192 -2.98 12.09 -16.84
C ARG A 192 -3.77 13.36 -16.47
N SER A 193 -5.08 13.28 -16.65
CA SER A 193 -6.01 14.30 -16.17
C SER A 193 -5.88 14.54 -14.67
N GLU A 194 -5.61 13.49 -13.92
CA GLU A 194 -5.49 13.43 -12.47
C GLU A 194 -4.29 14.25 -12.01
N GLU A 195 -3.09 14.01 -12.55
CA GLU A 195 -1.91 14.82 -12.21
C GLU A 195 -2.12 16.28 -12.58
N LYS A 196 -2.72 16.56 -13.75
CA LYS A 196 -3.04 17.92 -14.17
C LYS A 196 -3.95 18.64 -13.17
N GLN A 197 -5.01 17.99 -12.71
CA GLN A 197 -5.94 18.57 -11.75
C GLN A 197 -5.30 18.72 -10.37
N VAL A 198 -4.50 17.75 -9.90
CA VAL A 198 -3.75 17.87 -8.65
C VAL A 198 -2.81 19.08 -8.70
N VAL A 199 -2.02 19.24 -9.77
CA VAL A 199 -1.13 20.41 -9.93
C VAL A 199 -1.95 21.69 -9.89
N LYS A 200 -3.07 21.75 -10.61
CA LYS A 200 -3.95 22.92 -10.60
C LYS A 200 -4.45 23.25 -9.19
N VAL A 201 -4.89 22.25 -8.41
CA VAL A 201 -5.34 22.45 -7.03
C VAL A 201 -4.22 23.01 -6.14
N LEU A 202 -3.01 22.48 -6.27
CA LEU A 202 -1.84 22.94 -5.52
C LEU A 202 -1.44 24.37 -5.91
N MET A 203 -1.28 24.64 -7.21
CA MET A 203 -0.86 25.95 -7.72
C MET A 203 -1.90 27.03 -7.43
N ASP A 204 -3.19 26.76 -7.68
CA ASP A 204 -4.28 27.65 -7.29
C ASP A 204 -4.28 27.88 -5.78
N GLY A 205 -4.06 26.82 -5.00
CA GLY A 205 -4.01 26.91 -3.54
C GLY A 205 -2.89 27.81 -3.05
N TRP A 206 -1.73 27.81 -3.72
CA TRP A 206 -0.55 28.54 -3.27
C TRP A 206 -0.40 29.95 -3.86
N PHE A 207 -0.85 30.19 -5.09
CA PHE A 207 -0.51 31.40 -5.85
C PHE A 207 -1.74 32.22 -6.27
N ARG A 208 -2.96 31.67 -6.25
CA ARG A 208 -4.16 32.44 -6.60
C ARG A 208 -4.43 33.52 -5.55
N GLU A 209 -4.58 34.75 -5.99
CA GLU A 209 -5.01 35.85 -5.13
C GLU A 209 -6.46 35.66 -4.67
N SER A 210 -6.75 36.08 -3.44
CA SER A 210 -8.13 36.12 -2.95
C SER A 210 -8.85 37.30 -3.59
N THR A 211 -10.05 37.07 -4.10
CA THR A 211 -10.95 38.13 -4.59
C THR A 211 -12.14 38.27 -3.65
N ALA A 212 -12.89 39.37 -3.76
CA ALA A 212 -14.08 39.62 -2.93
C ALA A 212 -15.11 38.47 -3.02
N ASP A 213 -15.27 37.89 -4.21
CA ASP A 213 -16.25 36.82 -4.46
C ASP A 213 -15.67 35.41 -4.26
N HIS A 214 -14.34 35.26 -4.27
CA HIS A 214 -13.68 33.95 -4.23
C HIS A 214 -12.40 33.97 -3.40
N VAL A 215 -12.54 33.82 -2.08
CA VAL A 215 -11.42 33.71 -1.13
C VAL A 215 -10.56 32.50 -1.44
N ASN A 216 -9.22 32.65 -1.40
CA ASN A 216 -8.30 31.53 -1.45
C ASN A 216 -8.10 30.92 -0.06
N VAL A 217 -9.05 30.06 0.31
CA VAL A 217 -9.04 29.33 1.59
C VAL A 217 -7.78 28.48 1.81
N HIS A 218 -7.00 28.15 0.75
CA HIS A 218 -5.81 27.30 0.86
C HIS A 218 -4.48 28.07 0.91
N ALA A 219 -4.48 29.40 0.73
CA ALA A 219 -3.25 30.21 0.60
C ALA A 219 -2.22 29.96 1.72
N MET A 220 -2.71 29.93 2.96
CA MET A 220 -1.89 29.74 4.16
C MET A 220 -1.85 28.29 4.67
N MET A 221 -2.56 27.37 4.02
CA MET A 221 -2.61 25.98 4.45
C MET A 221 -1.38 25.18 4.00
N LYS A 222 -1.05 24.14 4.78
CA LYS A 222 -0.17 23.05 4.38
C LYS A 222 -0.95 22.08 3.50
N SER A 223 -0.27 21.54 2.49
CA SER A 223 -0.86 20.61 1.53
C SER A 223 -0.36 19.20 1.81
N ILE A 224 -1.26 18.22 1.87
CA ILE A 224 -0.90 16.80 1.97
C ILE A 224 -1.37 16.08 0.71
N LEU A 225 -0.43 15.65 -0.12
CA LEU A 225 -0.67 14.79 -1.26
C LEU A 225 -0.76 13.32 -0.78
N ILE A 226 -1.98 12.79 -0.73
CA ILE A 226 -2.29 11.42 -0.32
C ILE A 226 -2.52 10.56 -1.56
N GLY A 227 -2.26 9.27 -1.49
CA GLY A 227 -2.63 8.31 -2.53
C GLY A 227 -1.98 6.96 -2.25
N SER A 228 -2.48 5.88 -2.81
CA SER A 228 -1.95 4.54 -2.49
C SER A 228 -0.46 4.40 -2.83
N PRO A 229 0.27 3.46 -2.20
CA PRO A 229 1.64 3.15 -2.57
C PRO A 229 1.77 2.95 -4.09
N GLY A 230 2.84 3.48 -4.69
CA GLY A 230 3.16 3.20 -6.08
C GLY A 230 2.41 4.02 -7.14
N VAL A 231 1.55 5.00 -6.79
CA VAL A 231 0.76 5.77 -7.78
C VAL A 231 1.49 6.96 -8.46
N GLY A 232 2.76 7.24 -8.10
CA GLY A 232 3.55 8.33 -8.73
C GLY A 232 3.62 9.65 -7.95
N LYS A 233 3.21 9.70 -6.68
CA LYS A 233 3.25 10.92 -5.84
C LYS A 233 4.64 11.54 -5.76
N SER A 234 5.67 10.73 -5.54
CA SER A 234 7.05 11.19 -5.42
C SER A 234 7.57 11.81 -6.72
N THR A 235 7.20 11.22 -7.86
CA THR A 235 7.49 11.78 -9.19
C THR A 235 6.86 13.16 -9.35
N LEU A 236 5.56 13.27 -9.01
CA LEU A 236 4.84 14.54 -9.07
C LEU A 236 5.46 15.61 -8.16
N LEU A 237 5.78 15.26 -6.91
CA LEU A 237 6.42 16.16 -5.95
C LEU A 237 7.77 16.67 -6.48
N CYS A 238 8.59 15.80 -7.07
CA CYS A 238 9.89 16.20 -7.62
C CYS A 238 9.71 17.21 -8.76
N VAL A 239 8.84 16.93 -9.74
CA VAL A 239 8.60 17.86 -10.87
C VAL A 239 8.01 19.19 -10.38
N VAL A 240 7.12 19.16 -9.40
CA VAL A 240 6.59 20.36 -8.73
C VAL A 240 7.69 21.16 -8.03
N ALA A 241 8.63 20.50 -7.34
CA ALA A 241 9.75 21.18 -6.68
C ALA A 241 10.60 21.99 -7.67
N PHE A 242 10.93 21.41 -8.83
CA PHE A 242 11.62 22.12 -9.90
C PHE A 242 10.79 23.29 -10.44
N CYS A 243 9.50 23.08 -10.70
CA CYS A 243 8.60 24.13 -11.19
C CYS A 243 8.52 25.32 -10.20
N LEU A 244 8.43 25.04 -8.90
CA LEU A 244 8.38 26.07 -7.85
C LEU A 244 9.61 26.99 -7.87
N VAL A 245 10.79 26.45 -8.14
CA VAL A 245 12.04 27.25 -8.18
C VAL A 245 12.17 27.94 -9.53
N LEU A 246 11.98 27.21 -10.63
CA LEU A 246 12.26 27.68 -12.00
C LEU A 246 11.20 28.65 -12.56
N LYS A 247 9.94 28.50 -12.15
CA LYS A 247 8.83 29.38 -12.57
C LYS A 247 8.48 30.40 -11.49
N TYR A 248 8.34 29.94 -10.25
CA TYR A 248 7.80 30.74 -9.15
C TYR A 248 8.87 31.34 -8.22
N GLN A 249 10.15 31.08 -8.49
CA GLN A 249 11.30 31.60 -7.73
C GLN A 249 11.19 31.36 -6.22
N LYS A 250 10.61 30.22 -5.83
CA LYS A 250 10.55 29.79 -4.42
C LYS A 250 11.76 28.92 -4.10
N ASN A 251 12.43 29.20 -2.99
CA ASN A 251 13.47 28.30 -2.50
C ASN A 251 12.81 27.07 -1.90
N VAL A 252 13.28 25.89 -2.28
CA VAL A 252 12.68 24.62 -1.94
C VAL A 252 13.74 23.73 -1.30
N LEU A 253 13.41 23.18 -0.13
CA LEU A 253 14.15 22.09 0.50
C LEU A 253 13.29 20.83 0.42
N VAL A 254 13.80 19.77 -0.19
CA VAL A 254 13.10 18.49 -0.29
C VAL A 254 13.83 17.45 0.55
N TYR A 255 13.11 16.82 1.48
CA TYR A 255 13.61 15.69 2.26
C TYR A 255 12.78 14.44 1.93
N ARG A 256 13.46 13.37 1.52
CA ARG A 256 12.84 12.15 1.01
C ARG A 256 13.22 10.96 1.86
N ARG A 257 12.21 10.25 2.36
CA ARG A 257 12.35 8.94 3.00
C ARG A 257 12.25 7.84 1.95
N LEU A 258 13.37 7.17 1.69
CA LEU A 258 13.43 6.06 0.75
C LEU A 258 13.19 4.75 1.52
N LYS A 259 12.26 3.91 1.02
CA LYS A 259 11.84 2.67 1.69
C LYS A 259 12.51 1.40 1.13
N LYS A 260 13.48 1.52 0.21
CA LYS A 260 14.22 0.35 -0.29
C LYS A 260 15.30 -0.01 0.72
N PHE A 261 15.46 -1.31 1.01
CA PHE A 261 16.29 -1.85 2.11
C PHE A 261 17.77 -1.40 2.10
N ASP A 262 18.26 -0.81 1.00
CA ASP A 262 19.65 -0.35 0.85
C ASP A 262 19.80 1.14 0.53
N GLN A 263 18.70 1.91 0.56
CA GLN A 263 18.72 3.35 0.27
C GLN A 263 18.32 4.15 1.51
N GLU A 264 19.29 4.86 2.07
CA GLU A 264 19.03 5.83 3.13
C GLU A 264 18.27 7.05 2.59
N ASN A 265 17.72 7.84 3.50
CA ASN A 265 17.00 9.07 3.15
C ASN A 265 17.92 10.03 2.38
N CYS A 266 17.34 10.93 1.60
CA CYS A 266 18.12 11.93 0.88
C CYS A 266 17.47 13.30 0.97
N LEU A 267 18.27 14.33 0.77
CA LEU A 267 17.86 15.72 0.85
C LEU A 267 18.46 16.50 -0.32
N PHE A 268 17.70 17.43 -0.87
CA PHE A 268 18.25 18.40 -1.81
C PHE A 268 17.58 19.75 -1.64
N TYR A 269 18.34 20.80 -1.93
CA TYR A 269 17.89 22.17 -1.93
C TYR A 269 18.04 22.77 -3.32
N LEU A 270 17.03 23.55 -3.71
CA LEU A 270 17.04 24.37 -4.92
C LEU A 270 16.61 25.79 -4.49
N GLY A 271 17.45 26.79 -4.74
CA GLY A 271 17.21 28.17 -4.38
C GLY A 271 17.32 29.11 -5.56
N TYR A 272 16.66 30.26 -5.49
CA TYR A 272 16.86 31.40 -6.38
C TYR A 272 17.59 32.51 -5.60
N GLU A 273 18.84 32.75 -5.95
CA GLU A 273 19.77 33.63 -5.24
C GLU A 273 20.58 34.45 -6.25
N ASP A 274 20.59 35.78 -6.11
CA ASP A 274 21.31 36.71 -6.99
C ASP A 274 21.06 36.46 -8.48
N ASP A 275 19.78 36.32 -8.85
CA ASP A 275 19.30 36.01 -10.21
C ASP A 275 19.83 34.70 -10.81
N LYS A 276 20.29 33.80 -9.94
CA LYS A 276 20.78 32.47 -10.32
C LYS A 276 20.06 31.41 -9.52
N ILE A 277 19.96 30.23 -10.12
CA ILE A 277 19.48 29.06 -9.41
C ILE A 277 20.67 28.35 -8.80
N VAL A 278 20.59 28.08 -7.51
CA VAL A 278 21.62 27.42 -6.74
C VAL A 278 21.10 26.14 -6.11
N GLN A 279 22.00 25.21 -5.79
CA GLN A 279 21.65 23.89 -5.33
C GLN A 279 22.70 23.27 -4.41
N PHE A 280 22.24 22.32 -3.59
CA PHE A 280 23.10 21.34 -2.94
C PHE A 280 22.28 20.06 -2.67
N THR A 281 22.99 18.95 -2.48
CA THR A 281 22.41 17.63 -2.25
C THR A 281 23.11 16.94 -1.10
N VAL A 282 22.36 16.18 -0.30
CA VAL A 282 22.88 15.31 0.75
C VAL A 282 22.30 13.92 0.52
N GLU A 283 23.14 13.02 0.03
CA GLU A 283 22.86 11.58 -0.01
C GLU A 283 22.98 11.01 1.40
N MET A 284 22.21 9.97 1.74
CA MET A 284 22.28 9.33 3.07
C MET A 284 22.08 10.33 4.23
N CYS A 285 21.05 11.16 4.10
CA CYS A 285 20.74 12.24 5.03
C CYS A 285 19.94 11.74 6.23
N ALA A 286 20.55 11.70 7.42
CA ALA A 286 19.84 11.40 8.65
C ALA A 286 18.81 12.49 9.01
N SER A 287 17.74 12.10 9.73
CA SER A 287 16.66 13.03 10.10
C SER A 287 17.12 14.24 10.89
N GLN A 288 18.09 14.07 11.81
CA GLN A 288 18.63 15.18 12.58
C GLN A 288 19.40 16.16 11.68
N THR A 289 20.23 15.64 10.76
CA THR A 289 20.94 16.47 9.78
C THR A 289 19.97 17.28 8.90
N ALA A 290 18.86 16.67 8.48
CA ALA A 290 17.82 17.38 7.73
C ALA A 290 17.18 18.53 8.54
N VAL A 291 16.93 18.30 9.84
CA VAL A 291 16.43 19.33 10.76
C VAL A 291 17.44 20.47 10.92
N ASP A 292 18.72 20.14 11.11
CA ASP A 292 19.77 21.14 11.31
C ASP A 292 19.97 22.01 10.05
N ILE A 293 20.00 21.39 8.86
CA ILE A 293 20.06 22.09 7.58
C ILE A 293 18.84 23.00 7.39
N TYR A 294 17.64 22.50 7.68
CA TYR A 294 16.43 23.29 7.55
C TYR A 294 16.44 24.50 8.50
N ASN A 295 16.82 24.30 9.77
CA ASN A 295 16.96 25.36 10.76
C ASN A 295 17.99 26.42 10.32
N GLU A 296 19.11 26.00 9.75
CA GLU A 296 20.11 26.92 9.22
C GLU A 296 19.57 27.74 8.05
N LEU A 297 18.87 27.10 7.11
CA LEU A 297 18.26 27.78 5.95
C LEU A 297 17.18 28.78 6.36
N ILE A 298 16.29 28.41 7.28
CA ILE A 298 15.25 29.34 7.76
C ILE A 298 15.85 30.48 8.59
N HIS A 299 16.95 30.26 9.31
CA HIS A 299 17.66 31.31 10.02
C HIS A 299 18.29 32.31 9.04
N LYS A 300 18.97 31.81 8.00
CA LYS A 300 19.63 32.64 6.98
C LYS A 300 18.64 33.39 6.08
N LYS A 301 17.55 32.73 5.66
CA LYS A 301 16.64 33.24 4.62
C LYS A 301 15.26 33.65 5.13
N LYS A 302 14.95 33.41 6.40
CA LYS A 302 13.60 33.48 7.01
C LYS A 302 12.70 32.33 6.54
N ILE A 303 11.90 31.80 7.48
CA ILE A 303 11.02 30.65 7.26
C ILE A 303 10.05 30.83 6.08
N ALA A 304 9.51 32.05 5.87
CA ALA A 304 8.57 32.34 4.78
C ALA A 304 9.18 32.17 3.38
N ASN A 305 10.52 32.17 3.29
CA ASN A 305 11.26 32.15 2.03
C ASN A 305 11.85 30.77 1.69
N VAL A 306 11.64 29.75 2.52
CA VAL A 306 12.11 28.38 2.29
C VAL A 306 10.95 27.40 2.44
N TRP A 307 10.55 26.78 1.33
CA TRP A 307 9.46 25.81 1.32
C TRP A 307 10.02 24.41 1.52
N LEU A 308 9.66 23.80 2.65
CA LEU A 308 10.00 22.42 2.95
C LEU A 308 8.97 21.47 2.32
N LEU A 309 9.42 20.53 1.48
CA LEU A 309 8.62 19.45 0.90
C LEU A 309 9.10 18.11 1.44
N LEU A 310 8.17 17.27 1.89
CA LEU A 310 8.45 15.97 2.47
C LEU A 310 7.91 14.85 1.57
N ASP A 311 8.72 13.83 1.30
CA ASP A 311 8.34 12.67 0.48
C ASP A 311 8.53 11.37 1.27
N GLY A 312 7.50 10.51 1.31
CA GLY A 312 7.60 9.17 1.89
C GLY A 312 7.39 9.07 3.41
N PHE A 313 7.08 10.18 4.08
CA PHE A 313 6.81 10.21 5.53
C PHE A 313 5.35 9.88 5.85
N HIS A 314 5.12 9.24 7.00
CA HIS A 314 3.79 9.17 7.61
C HIS A 314 3.57 10.46 8.42
N TYR A 315 2.37 11.04 8.35
CA TYR A 315 2.08 12.32 8.99
C TYR A 315 2.40 12.34 10.51
N PRO A 316 2.10 11.28 11.29
CA PRO A 316 2.50 11.22 12.71
C PRO A 316 4.00 11.03 12.95
N ASP A 317 4.75 10.57 11.93
CA ASP A 317 6.18 10.22 12.04
C ASP A 317 7.09 11.35 11.53
N ILE A 318 6.53 12.53 11.26
CA ILE A 318 7.31 13.69 10.83
C ILE A 318 8.16 14.17 12.01
N PRO A 319 9.49 14.31 11.85
CA PRO A 319 10.33 14.87 12.89
C PRO A 319 9.85 16.25 13.32
N GLU A 320 9.90 16.55 14.62
CA GLU A 320 9.38 17.79 15.21
C GLU A 320 9.92 19.06 14.51
N GLY A 321 11.21 19.08 14.16
CA GLY A 321 11.83 20.19 13.43
C GLY A 321 11.34 20.39 11.98
N LEU A 322 10.61 19.44 11.42
CA LEU A 322 10.14 19.44 10.03
C LEU A 322 8.62 19.63 9.89
N VAL A 323 7.90 19.87 10.99
CA VAL A 323 6.43 20.00 10.98
C VAL A 323 5.93 21.24 10.23
N THR A 324 6.79 22.20 9.90
CA THR A 324 6.45 23.44 9.18
C THR A 324 6.42 23.29 7.64
N PHE A 325 6.44 22.05 7.14
CA PHE A 325 6.38 21.74 5.72
C PHE A 325 5.23 22.43 4.96
N LYS A 326 5.45 22.72 3.68
CA LYS A 326 4.44 23.24 2.75
C LYS A 326 3.70 22.13 2.01
N LEU A 327 4.41 21.06 1.64
CA LEU A 327 3.83 19.88 0.97
C LEU A 327 4.35 18.60 1.61
N LEU A 328 3.45 17.64 1.85
CA LEU A 328 3.80 16.27 2.22
C LEU A 328 3.21 15.28 1.20
N ALA A 329 4.04 14.46 0.56
CA ALA A 329 3.59 13.31 -0.21
C ALA A 329 3.64 12.04 0.65
N THR A 330 2.48 11.45 0.93
CA THR A 330 2.38 10.27 1.81
C THR A 330 1.48 9.18 1.23
N SER A 331 1.85 7.91 1.47
CA SER A 331 1.09 6.76 0.97
C SER A 331 0.02 6.25 1.94
N GLN A 332 -0.09 6.87 3.12
CA GLN A 332 -1.09 6.49 4.12
C GLN A 332 -2.19 7.54 4.20
N GLN A 333 -3.38 7.10 4.61
CA GLN A 333 -4.47 8.00 4.98
C GLN A 333 -4.05 8.84 6.19
N VAL A 334 -4.43 10.11 6.18
CA VAL A 334 -4.16 11.05 7.26
C VAL A 334 -5.47 11.38 7.96
N ASP A 335 -5.55 11.06 9.25
CA ASP A 335 -6.67 11.46 10.10
C ASP A 335 -6.35 12.81 10.75
N LEU A 336 -6.80 13.89 10.11
CA LEU A 336 -6.63 15.25 10.63
C LEU A 336 -7.66 15.53 11.73
N LYS A 337 -7.18 15.93 12.91
CA LYS A 337 -8.01 16.45 14.00
C LYS A 337 -8.72 17.73 13.54
N SER A 338 -9.88 18.05 14.12
CA SER A 338 -10.69 19.21 13.70
C SER A 338 -9.92 20.53 13.72
N GLN A 339 -9.02 20.71 14.69
CA GLN A 339 -8.16 21.90 14.78
C GLN A 339 -7.15 21.95 13.62
N GLU A 340 -6.63 20.81 13.17
CA GLU A 340 -5.64 20.74 12.08
C GLU A 340 -6.22 21.09 10.71
N ARG A 341 -7.51 20.81 10.52
CA ARG A 341 -8.22 21.10 9.26
C ARG A 341 -8.33 22.60 8.95
N VAL A 342 -8.03 23.47 9.92
CA VAL A 342 -7.98 24.92 9.73
C VAL A 342 -6.71 25.36 8.99
N TYR A 343 -5.63 24.58 9.06
CA TYR A 343 -4.32 24.92 8.49
C TYR A 343 -3.73 23.82 7.62
N VAL A 344 -4.42 22.70 7.41
CA VAL A 344 -3.99 21.58 6.58
C VAL A 344 -5.16 21.08 5.74
N TYR A 345 -4.91 20.83 4.45
CA TYR A 345 -5.84 20.11 3.59
C TYR A 345 -5.16 18.93 2.90
N CYS A 346 -5.96 17.91 2.60
CA CYS A 346 -5.53 16.74 1.86
C CYS A 346 -5.96 16.85 0.39
N CYS A 347 -5.10 16.39 -0.51
CA CYS A 347 -5.36 16.26 -1.93
C CYS A 347 -5.01 14.84 -2.35
N LEU A 348 -5.96 14.10 -2.90
CA LEU A 348 -5.74 12.74 -3.40
C LEU A 348 -5.05 12.77 -4.76
N LEU A 349 -4.03 11.95 -4.94
CA LEU A 349 -3.59 11.45 -6.23
C LEU A 349 -4.17 10.03 -6.37
N PRO A 350 -5.24 9.84 -7.15
CA PRO A 350 -5.92 8.56 -7.24
C PRO A 350 -5.06 7.54 -8.01
N CYS A 351 -5.35 6.27 -7.76
CA CYS A 351 -4.73 5.16 -8.47
C CYS A 351 -4.94 5.22 -9.98
N TRP A 352 -4.15 4.42 -10.70
CA TRP A 352 -4.18 4.41 -12.15
C TRP A 352 -5.35 3.58 -12.66
N SER A 353 -6.09 4.10 -13.64
CA SER A 353 -7.11 3.32 -14.33
C SER A 353 -6.44 2.30 -15.26
N LYS A 354 -7.18 1.24 -15.60
CA LYS A 354 -6.75 0.27 -16.62
C LYS A 354 -6.34 0.98 -17.93
N ARG A 355 -7.15 1.94 -18.37
CA ARG A 355 -6.90 2.72 -19.60
C ARG A 355 -5.57 3.48 -19.55
N ASP A 356 -5.26 4.10 -18.42
CA ASP A 356 -4.02 4.88 -18.27
C ASP A 356 -2.79 3.96 -18.20
N LEU A 357 -2.89 2.81 -17.52
CA LEU A 357 -1.81 1.82 -17.50
C LEU A 357 -1.56 1.20 -18.89
N TRP A 358 -2.62 0.96 -19.67
CA TRP A 358 -2.46 0.52 -21.07
C TRP A 358 -1.77 1.59 -21.90
N SER A 359 -2.13 2.86 -21.71
CA SER A 359 -1.47 3.97 -22.38
C SER A 359 0.01 4.06 -21.99
N LEU A 360 0.33 3.91 -20.71
CA LEU A 360 1.70 3.89 -20.20
C LEU A 360 2.51 2.73 -20.78
N GLY A 361 1.96 1.51 -20.71
CA GLY A 361 2.56 0.30 -21.24
C GLY A 361 2.84 0.41 -22.73
N ASN A 362 1.91 0.93 -23.52
CA ASN A 362 2.06 1.09 -24.97
C ASN A 362 3.00 2.24 -25.37
N LEU A 363 2.88 3.40 -24.72
CA LEU A 363 3.58 4.61 -25.17
C LEU A 363 5.02 4.66 -24.68
N ILE A 364 5.28 4.23 -23.44
CA ILE A 364 6.60 4.30 -22.80
C ILE A 364 7.32 2.95 -22.86
N HIS A 365 6.70 1.89 -22.33
CA HIS A 365 7.38 0.60 -22.14
C HIS A 365 7.31 -0.36 -23.33
N LYS A 366 6.42 -0.10 -24.29
CA LYS A 366 6.17 -0.93 -25.49
C LYS A 366 5.75 -2.37 -25.18
N PHE A 367 4.99 -2.58 -24.11
CA PHE A 367 4.46 -3.89 -23.75
C PHE A 367 3.43 -4.41 -24.76
N GLY A 368 3.39 -5.74 -24.95
CA GLY A 368 2.37 -6.39 -25.76
C GLY A 368 1.00 -6.45 -25.08
N ALA A 369 -0.07 -6.68 -25.83
CA ALA A 369 -1.44 -6.74 -25.28
C ALA A 369 -1.61 -7.82 -24.20
N ASP A 370 -1.08 -9.02 -24.45
CA ASP A 370 -1.14 -10.14 -23.50
C ASP A 370 -0.32 -9.86 -22.24
N GLU A 371 0.87 -9.29 -22.42
CA GLU A 371 1.75 -8.87 -21.32
C GLU A 371 1.08 -7.78 -20.46
N MET A 372 0.45 -6.79 -21.06
CA MET A 372 -0.30 -5.76 -20.32
C MET A 372 -1.45 -6.35 -19.51
N ALA A 373 -2.19 -7.31 -20.09
CA ALA A 373 -3.28 -8.00 -19.41
C ALA A 373 -2.77 -8.78 -18.19
N GLU A 374 -1.68 -9.51 -18.34
CA GLU A 374 -1.04 -10.26 -17.26
C GLU A 374 -0.49 -9.32 -16.16
N ARG A 375 0.24 -8.26 -16.54
CA ARG A 375 0.77 -7.28 -15.60
C ARG A 375 -0.34 -6.63 -14.78
N TYR A 376 -1.46 -6.26 -15.40
CA TYR A 376 -2.60 -5.65 -14.71
C TYR A 376 -3.34 -6.64 -13.80
N TYR A 377 -3.46 -7.90 -14.22
CA TYR A 377 -4.06 -8.96 -13.38
C TYR A 377 -3.37 -9.07 -12.01
N TYR A 378 -2.05 -8.95 -11.98
CA TYR A 378 -1.27 -8.93 -10.73
C TYR A 378 -1.25 -7.55 -10.06
N SER A 379 -0.89 -6.50 -10.80
CA SER A 379 -0.59 -5.17 -10.24
C SER A 379 -1.81 -4.29 -10.00
N GLY A 380 -2.98 -4.58 -10.56
CA GLY A 380 -4.12 -3.66 -10.61
C GLY A 380 -3.70 -2.24 -11.01
N GLY A 381 -4.23 -1.23 -10.34
CA GLY A 381 -4.00 0.19 -10.58
C GLY A 381 -2.70 0.77 -10.02
N SER A 382 -1.70 -0.06 -9.70
CA SER A 382 -0.41 0.43 -9.20
C SER A 382 0.65 0.52 -10.29
N VAL A 383 1.06 1.75 -10.64
CA VAL A 383 2.07 1.96 -11.69
C VAL A 383 3.46 1.43 -11.30
N ARG A 384 3.82 1.48 -10.01
CA ARG A 384 5.11 0.92 -9.54
C ARG A 384 5.22 -0.57 -9.81
N GLU A 385 4.19 -1.34 -9.46
CA GLU A 385 4.14 -2.79 -9.65
C GLU A 385 3.97 -3.12 -11.14
N PHE A 386 3.10 -2.41 -11.87
CA PHE A 386 2.88 -2.62 -13.31
C PHE A 386 4.16 -2.49 -14.14
N THR A 387 5.07 -1.60 -13.73
CA THR A 387 6.34 -1.28 -14.43
C THR A 387 7.56 -2.05 -13.92
N LEU A 388 7.38 -3.06 -13.06
CA LEU A 388 8.46 -3.99 -12.70
C LEU A 388 8.98 -4.74 -13.94
N LYS A 389 10.14 -5.39 -13.84
CA LYS A 389 10.80 -5.93 -15.04
C LYS A 389 9.98 -7.06 -15.65
N THR A 390 9.47 -7.97 -14.83
CA THR A 390 8.69 -9.12 -15.30
C THR A 390 7.40 -9.31 -14.50
N PRO A 391 6.35 -9.95 -15.07
CA PRO A 391 5.13 -10.30 -14.36
C PRO A 391 5.36 -11.13 -13.08
N GLU A 392 6.39 -11.98 -13.06
CA GLU A 392 6.74 -12.79 -11.89
C GLU A 392 7.21 -11.95 -10.70
N GLU A 393 7.95 -10.86 -10.94
CA GLU A 393 8.32 -9.91 -9.89
C GLU A 393 7.08 -9.24 -9.29
N ILE A 394 6.08 -8.94 -10.14
CA ILE A 394 4.79 -8.41 -9.70
C ILE A 394 4.08 -9.41 -8.81
N ARG A 395 3.94 -10.65 -9.29
CA ARG A 395 3.31 -11.73 -8.55
C ARG A 395 3.95 -11.93 -7.17
N LYS A 396 5.28 -12.04 -7.11
CA LYS A 396 6.02 -12.20 -5.86
C LYS A 396 5.74 -11.05 -4.88
N THR A 397 5.74 -9.81 -5.37
CA THR A 397 5.43 -8.63 -4.54
C THR A 397 4.02 -8.71 -3.95
N ILE A 398 3.04 -9.18 -4.73
CA ILE A 398 1.66 -9.34 -4.25
C ILE A 398 1.53 -10.54 -3.31
N ASP A 399 2.20 -11.66 -3.57
CA ASP A 399 2.23 -12.83 -2.69
C ASP A 399 2.80 -12.47 -1.31
N ASP A 400 3.90 -11.72 -1.28
CA ASP A 400 4.52 -11.22 -0.05
C ASP A 400 3.51 -10.34 0.72
N ALA A 401 2.86 -9.38 0.05
CA ALA A 401 1.87 -8.48 0.66
C ALA A 401 0.61 -9.20 1.17
N VAL A 402 0.15 -10.24 0.45
CA VAL A 402 -1.02 -11.04 0.85
C VAL A 402 -0.66 -11.98 2.00
N SER A 403 0.57 -12.49 2.08
CA SER A 403 1.02 -13.36 3.16
C SER A 403 1.15 -12.63 4.50
N GLY A 404 1.45 -11.32 4.47
CA GLY A 404 1.49 -10.46 5.66
C GLY A 404 0.11 -10.34 6.33
N MET A 405 0.04 -10.50 7.66
CA MET A 405 -1.21 -10.34 8.41
C MET A 405 -1.65 -8.87 8.57
N GLU A 406 -0.75 -7.90 8.39
CA GLU A 406 -1.01 -6.46 8.61
C GLU A 406 -1.01 -5.60 7.31
N GLU A 407 -0.68 -6.18 6.15
CA GLU A 407 -0.34 -5.42 4.92
C GLU A 407 -1.46 -5.30 3.87
N LEU A 408 -2.73 -5.47 4.24
CA LEU A 408 -3.86 -5.24 3.32
C LEU A 408 -3.86 -3.82 2.71
N SER A 409 -3.19 -2.86 3.36
CA SER A 409 -3.00 -1.50 2.85
C SER A 409 -2.17 -1.42 1.56
N ILE A 410 -1.32 -2.43 1.28
CA ILE A 410 -0.49 -2.48 0.07
C ILE A 410 -1.35 -2.79 -1.17
N VAL A 411 -2.30 -3.71 -1.02
CA VAL A 411 -3.19 -4.14 -2.10
C VAL A 411 -4.47 -3.30 -2.22
N SER A 412 -4.79 -2.52 -1.17
CA SER A 412 -5.95 -1.63 -1.15
C SER A 412 -5.63 -0.27 -1.78
N ARG A 413 -6.37 0.07 -2.83
CA ARG A 413 -6.15 1.22 -3.70
C ARG A 413 -7.24 2.27 -3.55
N THR A 414 -6.86 3.55 -3.53
CA THR A 414 -7.78 4.67 -3.37
C THR A 414 -8.08 5.32 -4.72
N PHE A 415 -9.36 5.39 -5.05
CA PHE A 415 -9.91 5.98 -6.27
C PHE A 415 -10.84 7.15 -5.92
N VAL A 416 -11.17 7.94 -6.93
CA VAL A 416 -12.26 8.91 -6.87
C VAL A 416 -13.55 8.23 -7.31
N GLU A 417 -14.62 8.41 -6.55
CA GLU A 417 -15.97 7.99 -6.89
C GLU A 417 -16.51 8.90 -8.00
N ASP A 418 -17.05 8.30 -9.07
CA ASP A 418 -17.64 8.89 -10.28
C ASP A 418 -16.74 8.85 -11.55
N ALA A 419 -17.36 8.52 -12.69
CA ALA A 419 -16.71 8.28 -14.00
C ALA A 419 -16.59 9.54 -14.87
N GLY A 420 -16.94 10.70 -14.33
CA GLY A 420 -16.78 12.01 -14.98
C GLY A 420 -15.34 12.53 -14.96
N PRO A 421 -15.10 13.71 -15.56
CA PRO A 421 -13.83 14.41 -15.43
C PRO A 421 -13.55 14.72 -13.96
N VAL A 422 -12.37 14.34 -13.47
CA VAL A 422 -11.97 14.57 -12.08
C VAL A 422 -12.01 16.07 -11.76
N THR A 423 -12.76 16.41 -10.71
CA THR A 423 -12.94 17.79 -10.23
C THR A 423 -12.06 18.09 -9.01
N ARG A 424 -11.84 19.39 -8.75
CA ARG A 424 -11.14 19.85 -7.53
C ARG A 424 -11.77 19.29 -6.25
N GLU A 425 -13.09 19.30 -6.17
CA GLU A 425 -13.81 18.89 -4.97
C GLU A 425 -13.61 17.39 -4.68
N GLN A 426 -13.70 16.56 -5.73
CA GLN A 426 -13.42 15.12 -5.63
C GLN A 426 -11.99 14.83 -5.16
N LEU A 427 -11.01 15.65 -5.56
CA LEU A 427 -9.62 15.47 -5.12
C LEU A 427 -9.36 15.91 -3.68
N THR A 428 -10.18 16.80 -3.10
CA THR A 428 -9.93 17.34 -1.76
C THR A 428 -10.90 16.85 -0.68
N ALA A 429 -12.08 16.37 -1.06
CA ALA A 429 -13.10 15.91 -0.11
C ALA A 429 -13.12 14.39 0.01
N ILE A 430 -12.76 13.89 1.20
CA ILE A 430 -12.67 12.46 1.55
C ILE A 430 -13.95 11.68 1.23
N ARG A 431 -15.11 12.34 1.22
CA ARG A 431 -16.40 11.69 0.92
C ARG A 431 -16.50 11.11 -0.50
N TYR A 432 -15.64 11.56 -1.43
CA TYR A 432 -15.58 11.03 -2.79
C TYR A 432 -14.47 9.98 -2.96
N TRP A 433 -13.78 9.58 -1.90
CA TRP A 433 -12.66 8.65 -2.00
C TRP A 433 -13.13 7.24 -1.65
N GLU A 434 -12.94 6.32 -2.58
CA GLU A 434 -13.29 4.91 -2.41
C GLU A 434 -12.02 4.07 -2.37
N GLN A 435 -11.90 3.20 -1.35
CA GLN A 435 -10.80 2.26 -1.22
C GLN A 435 -11.25 0.85 -1.59
N VAL A 436 -10.54 0.20 -2.52
CA VAL A 436 -10.88 -1.12 -3.07
C VAL A 436 -9.63 -1.95 -3.37
N ILE A 437 -9.73 -3.28 -3.38
CA ILE A 437 -8.69 -4.15 -3.95
C ILE A 437 -9.06 -4.42 -5.41
N ASP A 438 -8.27 -3.90 -6.33
CA ASP A 438 -8.50 -3.95 -7.78
C ASP A 438 -7.50 -4.84 -8.54
N SER A 439 -6.65 -5.57 -7.81
CA SER A 439 -5.89 -6.69 -8.38
C SER A 439 -6.73 -7.96 -8.28
N GLU A 440 -7.10 -8.54 -9.43
CA GLU A 440 -7.85 -9.79 -9.46
C GLU A 440 -7.08 -10.93 -8.78
N TYR A 441 -5.76 -11.00 -9.00
CA TYR A 441 -4.91 -11.97 -8.32
C TYR A 441 -4.95 -11.81 -6.79
N ALA A 442 -4.85 -10.57 -6.29
CA ALA A 442 -4.90 -10.31 -4.85
C ALA A 442 -6.27 -10.69 -4.26
N VAL A 443 -7.38 -10.40 -4.96
CA VAL A 443 -8.73 -10.79 -4.53
C VAL A 443 -8.87 -12.31 -4.48
N ARG A 444 -8.35 -13.03 -5.48
CA ARG A 444 -8.34 -14.50 -5.48
C ARG A 444 -7.58 -15.05 -4.29
N ALA A 445 -6.37 -14.53 -4.05
CA ALA A 445 -5.51 -14.98 -2.95
C ALA A 445 -6.08 -14.64 -1.56
N LEU A 446 -6.81 -13.52 -1.44
CA LEU A 446 -7.42 -13.07 -0.18
C LEU A 446 -8.86 -13.53 0.02
N SER A 447 -9.49 -14.16 -0.98
CA SER A 447 -10.93 -14.47 -0.99
C SER A 447 -11.44 -15.14 0.29
N LEU A 448 -10.70 -16.11 0.84
CA LEU A 448 -11.04 -16.81 2.08
C LEU A 448 -10.94 -15.93 3.34
N ARG A 449 -10.13 -14.86 3.29
CA ARG A 449 -9.90 -13.91 4.40
C ARG A 449 -10.82 -12.69 4.32
N LEU A 450 -11.32 -12.38 3.14
CA LEU A 450 -12.20 -11.23 2.93
C LEU A 450 -13.60 -11.51 3.47
N ARG A 451 -14.19 -10.50 4.10
CA ARG A 451 -15.60 -10.53 4.51
C ARG A 451 -16.51 -10.37 3.28
N SER A 452 -17.75 -10.85 3.40
CA SER A 452 -18.76 -10.73 2.36
C SER A 452 -19.03 -9.27 1.96
N ASP A 453 -19.02 -8.34 2.92
CA ASP A 453 -19.19 -6.91 2.64
C ASP A 453 -18.03 -6.31 1.82
N ALA A 454 -16.80 -6.76 2.07
CA ALA A 454 -15.64 -6.33 1.29
C ALA A 454 -15.69 -6.88 -0.15
N LEU A 455 -16.03 -8.16 -0.32
CA LEU A 455 -16.17 -8.79 -1.65
C LEU A 455 -17.28 -8.12 -2.48
N TYR A 456 -18.43 -7.81 -1.85
CA TYR A 456 -19.52 -7.10 -2.51
C TYR A 456 -19.13 -5.67 -2.93
N ARG A 457 -18.36 -4.96 -2.10
CA ARG A 457 -17.82 -3.63 -2.46
C ARG A 457 -16.87 -3.71 -3.66
N ILE A 458 -15.96 -4.69 -3.66
CA ILE A 458 -15.05 -4.93 -4.79
C ILE A 458 -15.84 -5.23 -6.07
N TYR A 459 -16.84 -6.12 -5.99
CA TYR A 459 -17.71 -6.44 -7.11
C TYR A 459 -18.39 -5.19 -7.71
N ASN A 460 -19.06 -4.38 -6.87
CA ASN A 460 -19.75 -3.19 -7.35
C ASN A 460 -18.79 -2.16 -7.95
N TRP A 461 -17.63 -1.94 -7.32
CA TRP A 461 -16.62 -1.06 -7.86
C TRP A 461 -16.12 -1.55 -9.22
N ALA A 462 -15.81 -2.84 -9.34
CA ALA A 462 -15.32 -3.45 -10.58
C ALA A 462 -16.36 -3.36 -11.70
N LEU A 463 -17.64 -3.57 -11.38
CA LEU A 463 -18.74 -3.42 -12.32
C LEU A 463 -18.86 -1.98 -12.85
N ARG A 464 -18.79 -0.98 -11.96
CA ARG A 464 -18.84 0.45 -12.34
C ARG A 464 -17.65 0.88 -13.19
N ASN A 465 -16.49 0.25 -13.01
CA ASN A 465 -15.26 0.57 -13.72
C ASN A 465 -14.98 -0.35 -14.92
N GLU A 466 -15.99 -1.09 -15.41
CA GLU A 466 -15.89 -1.99 -16.57
C GLU A 466 -14.77 -3.04 -16.42
N HIS A 467 -14.44 -3.42 -15.19
CA HIS A 467 -13.44 -4.43 -14.90
C HIS A 467 -14.10 -5.82 -14.80
N GLU A 468 -14.58 -6.33 -15.94
CA GLU A 468 -15.43 -7.53 -16.02
C GLU A 468 -14.84 -8.77 -15.32
N SER A 469 -13.56 -9.07 -15.53
CA SER A 469 -12.90 -10.26 -14.94
C SER A 469 -12.83 -10.20 -13.40
N LEU A 470 -12.51 -9.02 -12.84
CA LEU A 470 -12.51 -8.78 -11.40
C LEU A 470 -13.94 -8.82 -10.84
N ALA A 471 -14.91 -8.22 -11.55
CA ALA A 471 -16.31 -8.27 -11.14
C ALA A 471 -16.83 -9.71 -11.07
N GLY A 472 -16.54 -10.53 -12.09
CA GLY A 472 -16.88 -11.96 -12.09
C GLY A 472 -16.27 -12.69 -10.91
N SER A 473 -14.96 -12.55 -10.72
CA SER A 473 -14.22 -13.21 -9.62
C SER A 473 -14.74 -12.78 -8.24
N ALA A 474 -14.92 -11.49 -8.01
CA ALA A 474 -15.38 -10.96 -6.73
C ALA A 474 -16.83 -11.39 -6.42
N PHE A 475 -17.70 -11.44 -7.44
CA PHE A 475 -19.07 -11.90 -7.28
C PHE A 475 -19.14 -13.40 -6.96
N GLU A 476 -18.34 -14.21 -7.65
CA GLU A 476 -18.20 -15.64 -7.38
C GLU A 476 -17.76 -15.90 -5.93
N PHE A 477 -16.68 -15.26 -5.47
CA PHE A 477 -16.23 -15.40 -4.08
C PHE A 477 -17.24 -14.86 -3.07
N TYR A 478 -17.91 -13.74 -3.37
CA TYR A 478 -19.00 -13.23 -2.53
C TYR A 478 -20.09 -14.28 -2.37
N PHE A 479 -20.50 -14.94 -3.46
CA PHE A 479 -21.52 -15.96 -3.45
C PHE A 479 -21.10 -17.20 -2.64
N HIS A 480 -19.88 -17.71 -2.85
CA HIS A 480 -19.34 -18.82 -2.03
C HIS A 480 -19.29 -18.45 -0.54
N LYS A 481 -18.94 -17.19 -0.23
CA LYS A 481 -18.88 -16.71 1.15
C LYS A 481 -20.25 -16.65 1.81
N LEU A 482 -21.27 -16.15 1.09
CA LEU A 482 -22.65 -16.19 1.58
C LEU A 482 -23.14 -17.61 1.84
N ALA A 483 -22.79 -18.56 0.96
CA ALA A 483 -23.16 -19.96 1.14
C ALA A 483 -22.47 -20.58 2.37
N ALA A 484 -21.17 -20.35 2.51
CA ALA A 484 -20.38 -20.83 3.65
C ALA A 484 -20.85 -20.26 5.00
N ASP A 485 -21.36 -19.03 5.00
CA ASP A 485 -21.90 -18.38 6.19
C ASP A 485 -23.41 -18.69 6.42
N ASN A 486 -24.02 -19.58 5.63
CA ASN A 486 -25.47 -19.90 5.64
C ASN A 486 -26.37 -18.64 5.50
N MET A 487 -25.90 -17.63 4.77
CA MET A 487 -26.63 -16.39 4.50
C MET A 487 -27.18 -16.31 3.07
N LEU A 488 -26.91 -17.34 2.25
CA LEU A 488 -27.29 -17.35 0.85
C LEU A 488 -28.81 -17.51 0.69
N LYS A 489 -29.44 -16.49 0.09
CA LYS A 489 -30.84 -16.55 -0.34
C LYS A 489 -30.90 -16.50 -1.87
N LEU A 490 -31.29 -17.62 -2.47
CA LEU A 490 -31.35 -17.75 -3.93
C LEU A 490 -32.80 -17.70 -4.40
N TYR A 491 -33.10 -16.75 -5.28
CA TYR A 491 -34.40 -16.63 -5.95
C TYR A 491 -34.24 -17.11 -7.38
N VAL A 492 -35.12 -18.01 -7.82
CA VAL A 492 -35.05 -18.68 -9.12
C VAL A 492 -36.35 -18.57 -9.89
N SER A 493 -36.24 -18.52 -11.21
CA SER A 493 -37.34 -18.61 -12.17
C SER A 493 -36.97 -19.63 -13.24
N GLU A 494 -37.96 -20.38 -13.73
CA GLU A 494 -37.74 -21.34 -14.81
C GLU A 494 -37.24 -20.64 -16.07
N TYR A 495 -36.25 -21.23 -16.73
CA TYR A 495 -35.64 -20.67 -17.93
C TYR A 495 -36.39 -21.15 -19.17
N ASP A 496 -37.38 -20.38 -19.63
CA ASP A 496 -38.06 -20.61 -20.90
C ASP A 496 -37.72 -19.50 -21.92
N LEU A 497 -37.22 -19.90 -23.10
CA LEU A 497 -36.95 -18.96 -24.20
C LEU A 497 -38.23 -18.49 -24.90
N LEU A 498 -39.34 -19.23 -24.79
CA LEU A 498 -40.58 -18.98 -25.55
C LEU A 498 -41.39 -17.78 -25.04
N THR A 499 -41.15 -17.33 -23.80
CA THR A 499 -41.85 -16.19 -23.16
C THR A 499 -41.10 -14.86 -23.22
N PHE A 500 -39.88 -14.80 -23.79
CA PHE A 500 -39.10 -13.56 -23.90
C PHE A 500 -39.60 -12.54 -24.95
N LYS A 501 -40.83 -12.65 -25.46
CA LYS A 501 -41.32 -11.85 -26.61
C LYS A 501 -42.22 -10.65 -26.29
N THR A 502 -42.47 -10.31 -25.03
CA THR A 502 -43.22 -9.08 -24.69
C THR A 502 -42.44 -8.21 -23.69
N PRO A 503 -41.92 -7.04 -24.10
CA PRO A 503 -41.13 -6.16 -23.22
C PRO A 503 -41.93 -5.48 -22.10
N TYR A 504 -43.18 -5.86 -21.87
CA TYR A 504 -44.11 -5.20 -20.95
C TYR A 504 -44.75 -6.13 -19.90
N GLU A 505 -44.44 -7.43 -19.88
CA GLU A 505 -44.91 -8.31 -18.79
C GLU A 505 -43.96 -8.27 -17.58
N PRO A 506 -44.44 -8.00 -16.37
CA PRO A 506 -43.62 -8.03 -15.17
C PRO A 506 -43.08 -9.45 -14.91
N TRP A 507 -41.76 -9.57 -14.76
CA TRP A 507 -41.01 -10.76 -14.29
C TRP A 507 -41.44 -11.34 -12.92
N GLN A 508 -42.60 -10.96 -12.37
CA GLN A 508 -43.07 -11.39 -11.05
C GLN A 508 -43.83 -12.73 -11.08
N GLN A 509 -44.33 -13.18 -12.23
CA GLN A 509 -44.94 -14.51 -12.32
C GLN A 509 -43.85 -15.59 -12.35
N GLY A 510 -43.71 -16.34 -11.25
CA GLY A 510 -42.92 -17.58 -11.21
C GLY A 510 -41.59 -17.55 -10.47
N VAL A 511 -41.18 -16.41 -9.88
CA VAL A 511 -39.98 -16.35 -9.03
C VAL A 511 -40.25 -17.07 -7.70
N LYS A 512 -39.41 -18.05 -7.35
CA LYS A 512 -39.47 -18.83 -6.11
C LYS A 512 -38.17 -18.70 -5.35
N SER A 513 -38.24 -18.62 -4.02
CA SER A 513 -37.05 -18.78 -3.18
C SER A 513 -36.69 -20.27 -3.10
N LEU A 514 -35.45 -20.60 -3.45
CA LEU A 514 -34.91 -21.95 -3.32
C LEU A 514 -34.48 -22.17 -1.86
N ARG A 515 -35.04 -23.20 -1.22
CA ARG A 515 -34.65 -23.58 0.14
C ARG A 515 -33.34 -24.36 0.11
N LEU A 516 -32.28 -23.70 0.54
CA LEU A 516 -30.95 -24.28 0.69
C LEU A 516 -30.83 -24.93 2.08
N ARG A 517 -30.09 -26.04 2.18
CA ARG A 517 -29.81 -26.65 3.49
C ARG A 517 -28.64 -25.96 4.16
N ASP A 518 -28.79 -25.65 5.44
CA ASP A 518 -27.71 -25.11 6.26
C ASP A 518 -26.67 -26.19 6.56
N GLY A 519 -25.39 -25.81 6.48
CA GLY A 519 -24.28 -26.73 6.76
C GLY A 519 -22.92 -26.15 6.42
N GLY A 520 -21.92 -27.02 6.42
CA GLY A 520 -20.54 -26.69 6.07
C GLY A 520 -20.34 -26.54 4.56
N ALA A 521 -19.48 -25.60 4.19
CA ALA A 521 -18.98 -25.44 2.83
C ALA A 521 -17.57 -26.00 2.69
N VAL A 522 -17.28 -26.67 1.58
CA VAL A 522 -15.94 -27.19 1.26
C VAL A 522 -15.47 -26.78 -0.13
N CYS A 523 -14.16 -26.54 -0.24
CA CYS A 523 -13.45 -26.20 -1.46
C CYS A 523 -12.53 -27.36 -1.86
N TRP A 524 -13.01 -28.34 -2.62
CA TRP A 524 -12.28 -29.57 -2.95
C TRP A 524 -12.34 -29.90 -4.43
N GLY A 525 -11.43 -30.77 -4.87
CA GLY A 525 -11.39 -31.28 -6.22
C GLY A 525 -10.86 -30.27 -7.25
N THR A 526 -10.29 -30.81 -8.33
CA THR A 526 -9.90 -30.07 -9.52
C THR A 526 -10.62 -30.63 -10.73
N LYS A 527 -10.53 -29.97 -11.90
CA LYS A 527 -11.12 -30.45 -13.16
C LYS A 527 -10.84 -31.94 -13.45
N THR A 528 -9.66 -32.46 -13.09
CA THR A 528 -9.25 -33.84 -13.37
C THR A 528 -9.38 -34.79 -12.19
N ASN A 529 -9.74 -34.30 -11.00
CA ASN A 529 -9.77 -35.09 -9.78
C ASN A 529 -10.81 -34.52 -8.81
N TYR A 530 -12.09 -34.76 -9.07
CA TYR A 530 -13.19 -34.26 -8.24
C TYR A 530 -14.17 -35.35 -7.81
N GLU A 531 -14.26 -36.47 -8.54
CA GLU A 531 -15.32 -37.47 -8.36
C GLU A 531 -15.36 -38.07 -6.95
N SER A 532 -14.21 -38.51 -6.42
CA SER A 532 -14.12 -39.07 -5.07
C SER A 532 -14.46 -38.06 -3.98
N ASP A 533 -14.12 -36.79 -4.20
CA ASP A 533 -14.40 -35.72 -3.25
C ASP A 533 -15.89 -35.35 -3.26
N LEU A 534 -16.51 -35.34 -4.45
CA LEU A 534 -17.95 -35.16 -4.59
C LEU A 534 -18.75 -36.30 -3.98
N MET A 535 -18.32 -37.56 -4.11
CA MET A 535 -18.98 -38.70 -3.46
C MET A 535 -18.94 -38.56 -1.93
N LYS A 536 -17.77 -38.24 -1.36
CA LYS A 536 -17.64 -37.96 0.09
C LYS A 536 -18.55 -36.81 0.54
N TRP A 537 -18.60 -35.72 -0.24
CA TRP A 537 -19.46 -34.58 0.04
C TRP A 537 -20.94 -34.92 -0.06
N ARG A 538 -21.35 -35.69 -1.08
CA ARG A 538 -22.73 -36.15 -1.29
C ARG A 538 -23.26 -36.88 -0.05
N ASP A 539 -22.44 -37.79 0.48
CA ASP A 539 -22.83 -38.70 1.57
C ASP A 539 -22.72 -38.05 2.96
N SER A 540 -22.08 -36.89 3.08
CA SER A 540 -22.01 -36.12 4.33
C SER A 540 -23.35 -35.47 4.67
N GLU A 541 -23.76 -35.50 5.94
CA GLU A 541 -24.92 -34.72 6.41
C GLU A 541 -24.54 -33.32 6.89
N GLU A 542 -23.27 -33.13 7.26
CA GLU A 542 -22.74 -31.86 7.76
C GLU A 542 -22.42 -30.88 6.62
N LEU A 543 -22.05 -31.38 5.43
CA LEU A 543 -21.65 -30.55 4.30
C LEU A 543 -22.82 -30.33 3.34
N THR A 544 -23.11 -29.06 3.03
CA THR A 544 -24.25 -28.69 2.19
C THR A 544 -23.89 -27.82 0.99
N TYR A 545 -22.66 -27.29 0.95
CA TYR A 545 -22.15 -26.51 -0.17
C TYR A 545 -20.78 -27.01 -0.62
N TRP A 546 -20.57 -27.15 -1.92
CA TRP A 546 -19.30 -27.52 -2.52
C TRP A 546 -18.94 -26.57 -3.65
N TYR A 547 -17.66 -26.24 -3.78
CA TYR A 547 -17.11 -25.53 -4.92
C TYR A 547 -15.70 -26.04 -5.23
N PRO A 548 -15.25 -25.98 -6.49
CA PRO A 548 -13.99 -26.56 -6.90
C PRO A 548 -12.79 -25.75 -6.39
N ALA A 549 -11.68 -26.44 -6.13
CA ALA A 549 -10.40 -25.84 -5.79
C ALA A 549 -9.58 -25.40 -7.02
N CYS A 550 -10.23 -25.21 -8.17
CA CYS A 550 -9.62 -24.74 -9.41
C CYS A 550 -10.50 -23.72 -10.13
N ASP A 551 -9.88 -22.79 -10.85
CA ASP A 551 -10.57 -21.67 -11.51
C ASP A 551 -11.15 -22.04 -12.90
N ASN A 552 -10.85 -23.24 -13.41
CA ASN A 552 -11.23 -23.69 -14.75
C ASN A 552 -12.13 -24.93 -14.72
N PHE A 553 -12.91 -25.09 -13.65
CA PHE A 553 -13.88 -26.17 -13.58
C PHE A 553 -14.96 -25.96 -14.65
N PRO A 554 -15.28 -26.98 -15.46
CA PRO A 554 -16.20 -26.82 -16.58
C PRO A 554 -17.65 -26.67 -16.10
N ASN A 555 -18.40 -25.76 -16.74
CA ASN A 555 -19.87 -25.63 -16.73
C ASN A 555 -20.58 -25.31 -15.41
N ILE A 556 -19.94 -25.49 -14.25
CA ILE A 556 -20.50 -25.16 -12.94
C ILE A 556 -19.42 -24.54 -12.08
N ASP A 557 -19.84 -23.70 -11.15
CA ASP A 557 -18.97 -23.04 -10.18
C ASP A 557 -19.22 -23.58 -8.76
N SER A 558 -20.40 -24.16 -8.51
CA SER A 558 -20.69 -24.81 -7.23
C SER A 558 -21.88 -25.78 -7.29
N ILE A 559 -22.03 -26.56 -6.21
CA ILE A 559 -23.16 -27.44 -5.96
C ILE A 559 -23.69 -27.16 -4.55
N VAL A 560 -25.01 -27.11 -4.40
CA VAL A 560 -25.67 -26.92 -3.11
C VAL A 560 -26.76 -27.98 -2.88
N LYS A 561 -26.88 -28.48 -1.66
CA LYS A 561 -27.99 -29.35 -1.25
C LYS A 561 -29.24 -28.53 -1.04
N ILE A 562 -30.35 -28.97 -1.62
CA ILE A 562 -31.63 -28.26 -1.57
C ILE A 562 -32.72 -29.11 -0.91
N GLU A 563 -33.72 -28.43 -0.37
CA GLU A 563 -34.98 -29.06 0.01
C GLU A 563 -35.90 -29.11 -1.21
N SER A 564 -36.15 -30.31 -1.74
CA SER A 564 -37.13 -30.46 -2.80
C SER A 564 -38.55 -30.19 -2.28
N ALA A 565 -39.44 -29.74 -3.17
CA ALA A 565 -40.88 -29.63 -2.90
C ALA A 565 -41.52 -30.96 -2.47
N THR A 566 -40.89 -32.09 -2.81
CA THR A 566 -41.33 -33.44 -2.41
C THR A 566 -40.77 -33.89 -1.06
N GLY A 567 -39.91 -33.09 -0.41
CA GLY A 567 -39.19 -33.44 0.82
C GLY A 567 -37.96 -34.34 0.61
N LYS A 568 -37.68 -34.75 -0.64
CA LYS A 568 -36.55 -35.64 -0.99
C LYS A 568 -35.21 -34.91 -1.04
N LYS A 569 -34.12 -35.69 -0.93
CA LYS A 569 -32.75 -35.19 -1.11
C LYS A 569 -32.56 -34.81 -2.59
N SER A 570 -32.02 -33.62 -2.86
CA SER A 570 -31.65 -33.17 -4.20
C SER A 570 -30.54 -32.12 -4.13
N VAL A 571 -29.95 -31.80 -5.29
CA VAL A 571 -28.87 -30.81 -5.41
C VAL A 571 -29.15 -29.83 -6.55
N ALA A 572 -28.63 -28.62 -6.41
CA ALA A 572 -28.61 -27.63 -7.48
C ALA A 572 -27.18 -27.42 -7.96
N TYR A 573 -26.99 -27.53 -9.28
CA TYR A 573 -25.77 -27.15 -9.98
C TYR A 573 -25.83 -25.67 -10.29
N LEU A 574 -24.90 -24.91 -9.72
CA LEU A 574 -24.88 -23.46 -9.82
C LEU A 574 -23.79 -23.04 -10.80
N ARG A 575 -24.18 -22.25 -11.79
CA ARG A 575 -23.27 -21.52 -12.66
C ARG A 575 -23.35 -20.04 -12.33
N ILE A 576 -22.32 -19.49 -11.71
CA ILE A 576 -22.26 -18.09 -11.30
C ILE A 576 -21.71 -17.28 -12.48
N THR A 577 -22.44 -16.24 -12.89
CA THR A 577 -22.05 -15.44 -14.04
C THR A 577 -22.43 -13.98 -13.89
N VAL A 578 -21.53 -13.11 -14.37
CA VAL A 578 -21.80 -11.68 -14.59
C VAL A 578 -22.03 -11.36 -16.07
N THR A 579 -21.85 -12.35 -16.96
CA THR A 579 -22.03 -12.19 -18.41
C THR A 579 -23.47 -12.43 -18.84
N ARG A 580 -23.89 -11.76 -19.92
CA ARG A 580 -25.23 -11.95 -20.51
C ARG A 580 -25.37 -13.26 -21.27
N GLU A 581 -24.26 -13.81 -21.74
CA GLU A 581 -24.23 -15.03 -22.53
C GLU A 581 -23.34 -16.08 -21.89
N HIS A 582 -23.79 -17.34 -21.95
CA HIS A 582 -23.03 -18.45 -21.41
C HIS A 582 -23.18 -19.74 -22.25
N GLY A 583 -22.10 -20.51 -22.37
CA GLY A 583 -22.11 -21.85 -22.98
C GLY A 583 -22.07 -22.92 -21.90
N ILE A 584 -22.72 -24.05 -22.12
CA ILE A 584 -22.75 -25.18 -21.20
C ILE A 584 -22.31 -26.42 -21.98
N SER A 585 -21.59 -27.37 -21.39
CA SER A 585 -21.25 -28.66 -22.01
C SER A 585 -22.02 -29.81 -21.37
N GLU A 586 -22.61 -30.65 -22.23
CA GLU A 586 -23.47 -31.77 -21.83
C GLU A 586 -22.68 -32.87 -21.08
N GLN A 587 -21.48 -33.19 -21.55
CA GLN A 587 -20.73 -34.37 -21.09
C GLN A 587 -20.36 -34.30 -19.61
N GLU A 588 -19.94 -33.13 -19.13
CA GLU A 588 -19.57 -32.98 -17.71
C GLU A 588 -20.81 -33.07 -16.81
N LEU A 589 -21.94 -32.50 -17.23
CA LEU A 589 -23.18 -32.60 -16.47
C LEU A 589 -23.71 -34.04 -16.43
N LYS A 590 -23.47 -34.84 -17.49
CA LYS A 590 -23.72 -36.30 -17.47
C LYS A 590 -22.86 -37.00 -16.42
N ASN A 591 -21.55 -36.73 -16.40
CA ASN A 591 -20.62 -37.33 -15.43
C ASN A 591 -21.05 -37.00 -13.99
N MET A 592 -21.43 -35.74 -13.74
CA MET A 592 -21.91 -35.32 -12.42
C MET A 592 -23.25 -35.96 -12.04
N ASN A 593 -24.19 -36.07 -12.98
CA ASN A 593 -25.48 -36.74 -12.73
C ASN A 593 -25.29 -38.22 -12.36
N GLN A 594 -24.24 -38.90 -12.84
CA GLN A 594 -23.95 -40.28 -12.40
C GLN A 594 -23.64 -40.37 -10.89
N ILE A 595 -23.15 -39.28 -10.28
CA ILE A 595 -22.85 -39.23 -8.83
C ILE A 595 -24.11 -38.95 -8.02
N PHE A 596 -24.94 -37.99 -8.45
CA PHE A 596 -26.07 -37.46 -7.66
C PHE A 596 -27.43 -38.06 -8.04
N TYR A 597 -27.53 -38.68 -9.21
CA TYR A 597 -28.74 -39.31 -9.72
C TYR A 597 -28.41 -40.52 -10.63
N PRO A 598 -27.76 -41.57 -10.09
CA PRO A 598 -27.40 -42.75 -10.88
C PRO A 598 -28.65 -43.49 -11.37
N ALA A 599 -28.56 -44.12 -12.54
CA ALA A 599 -29.68 -44.83 -13.16
C ALA A 599 -30.26 -45.96 -12.29
N ASP A 600 -29.43 -46.52 -11.40
CA ASP A 600 -29.70 -47.69 -10.58
C ASP A 600 -30.32 -47.32 -9.22
N GLU A 601 -30.15 -46.06 -8.78
CA GLU A 601 -30.68 -45.49 -7.55
C GLU A 601 -31.82 -44.49 -7.81
N LYS A 602 -32.66 -44.75 -8.82
CA LYS A 602 -34.01 -44.17 -8.91
C LYS A 602 -34.93 -44.71 -7.78
N SER A 603 -34.38 -44.76 -6.57
CA SER A 603 -35.03 -45.05 -5.31
C SER A 603 -36.04 -43.95 -5.01
N LYS A 604 -36.98 -44.26 -4.12
CA LYS A 604 -38.10 -43.37 -3.81
C LYS A 604 -37.69 -42.06 -3.12
N ASP A 605 -36.42 -41.86 -2.74
CA ASP A 605 -35.99 -40.83 -1.77
C ASP A 605 -35.07 -39.72 -2.32
N VAL A 606 -34.70 -39.75 -3.61
CA VAL A 606 -33.85 -38.73 -4.25
C VAL A 606 -34.56 -38.11 -5.47
N ASP A 607 -34.55 -36.77 -5.55
CA ASP A 607 -35.07 -36.04 -6.71
C ASP A 607 -33.94 -35.62 -7.66
N PRO A 608 -34.20 -35.62 -8.99
CA PRO A 608 -33.19 -35.25 -9.98
C PRO A 608 -32.63 -33.84 -9.72
N PRO A 609 -31.32 -33.62 -9.94
CA PRO A 609 -30.70 -32.32 -9.80
C PRO A 609 -31.35 -31.24 -10.67
N ILE A 610 -31.15 -29.98 -10.28
CA ILE A 610 -31.55 -28.81 -11.07
C ILE A 610 -30.33 -28.03 -11.51
N PHE A 611 -30.43 -27.31 -12.64
CA PHE A 611 -29.39 -26.40 -13.10
C PHE A 611 -29.84 -24.95 -12.89
N VAL A 612 -29.00 -24.12 -12.30
CA VAL A 612 -29.29 -22.70 -12.05
C VAL A 612 -28.16 -21.82 -12.56
N ALA A 613 -28.46 -20.96 -13.53
CA ALA A 613 -27.59 -19.86 -13.90
C ALA A 613 -27.83 -18.68 -12.93
N VAL A 614 -26.85 -18.39 -12.09
CA VAL A 614 -26.90 -17.36 -11.06
C VAL A 614 -26.32 -16.06 -11.60
N CYS A 615 -27.17 -15.04 -11.71
CA CYS A 615 -26.82 -13.68 -12.09
C CYS A 615 -26.72 -12.78 -10.84
N PRO A 616 -26.11 -11.58 -10.97
CA PRO A 616 -25.89 -10.71 -9.81
C PRO A 616 -27.14 -10.06 -9.26
N ASP A 617 -28.08 -9.76 -10.14
CA ASP A 617 -29.34 -9.11 -9.78
C ASP A 617 -30.46 -9.51 -10.72
N ARG A 618 -31.67 -9.11 -10.35
CA ARG A 618 -32.89 -9.38 -11.11
C ARG A 618 -32.86 -8.81 -12.53
N GLY A 619 -32.26 -7.63 -12.71
CA GLY A 619 -32.11 -7.01 -14.03
C GLY A 619 -31.17 -7.81 -14.93
N ALA A 620 -30.09 -8.36 -14.38
CA ALA A 620 -29.19 -9.27 -15.09
C ALA A 620 -29.87 -10.59 -15.46
N CYS A 621 -30.66 -11.19 -14.56
CA CYS A 621 -31.49 -12.37 -14.89
C CYS A 621 -32.38 -12.12 -16.11
N SER A 622 -33.00 -10.94 -16.18
CA SER A 622 -33.91 -10.60 -17.28
C SER A 622 -33.23 -10.41 -18.64
N LYS A 623 -31.91 -10.33 -18.67
CA LYS A 623 -31.11 -10.15 -19.89
C LYS A 623 -30.24 -11.36 -20.20
N PHE A 624 -30.28 -12.39 -19.36
CA PHE A 624 -29.43 -13.57 -19.49
C PHE A 624 -29.94 -14.50 -20.59
N VAL A 625 -29.01 -14.94 -21.45
CA VAL A 625 -29.29 -15.82 -22.58
C VAL A 625 -28.27 -16.95 -22.60
N LEU A 626 -28.74 -18.20 -22.63
CA LEU A 626 -27.89 -19.33 -22.95
C LEU A 626 -27.57 -19.32 -24.44
N LYS A 627 -26.29 -19.43 -24.81
CA LYS A 627 -25.88 -19.43 -26.22
C LYS A 627 -26.60 -20.54 -26.96
N SER A 628 -27.20 -20.25 -28.12
CA SER A 628 -27.84 -21.27 -28.95
C SER A 628 -26.78 -22.23 -29.48
N SER A 629 -26.59 -23.35 -28.80
CA SER A 629 -25.75 -24.47 -29.22
C SER A 629 -26.50 -25.78 -29.00
N PRO A 630 -26.13 -26.85 -29.72
CA PRO A 630 -26.63 -28.20 -29.45
C PRO A 630 -26.51 -28.59 -27.97
N ASP A 631 -25.49 -28.09 -27.27
CA ASP A 631 -25.29 -28.36 -25.86
C ASP A 631 -26.38 -27.75 -24.97
N VAL A 632 -27.01 -26.64 -25.34
CA VAL A 632 -28.11 -26.05 -24.54
C VAL A 632 -29.40 -26.85 -24.72
N GLU A 633 -29.67 -27.35 -25.93
CA GLU A 633 -30.74 -28.32 -26.14
C GLU A 633 -30.46 -29.61 -25.37
N ALA A 634 -29.20 -30.06 -25.37
CA ALA A 634 -28.78 -31.24 -24.64
C ALA A 634 -28.91 -31.07 -23.12
N VAL A 635 -28.57 -29.90 -22.56
CA VAL A 635 -28.80 -29.57 -21.14
C VAL A 635 -30.28 -29.55 -20.81
N ARG A 636 -31.14 -29.02 -21.69
CA ARG A 636 -32.60 -29.10 -21.51
C ARG A 636 -33.11 -30.53 -21.54
N ASN A 637 -32.51 -31.38 -22.37
CA ASN A 637 -32.83 -32.80 -22.41
C ASN A 637 -32.32 -33.55 -21.16
N LEU A 638 -31.19 -33.13 -20.59
CA LEU A 638 -30.67 -33.65 -19.32
C LEU A 638 -31.49 -33.18 -18.11
N PHE A 639 -32.02 -31.96 -18.16
CA PHE A 639 -32.78 -31.31 -17.07
C PHE A 639 -34.15 -30.83 -17.57
N PRO A 640 -35.04 -31.73 -18.03
CA PRO A 640 -36.32 -31.33 -18.62
C PRO A 640 -37.19 -30.61 -17.58
N GLY A 641 -37.53 -29.34 -17.86
CA GLY A 641 -38.28 -28.46 -16.95
C GLY A 641 -37.55 -28.09 -15.65
N ARG A 642 -36.21 -28.19 -15.64
CA ARG A 642 -35.38 -28.02 -14.43
C ARG A 642 -34.16 -27.13 -14.65
N VAL A 643 -34.22 -26.30 -15.69
CA VAL A 643 -33.23 -25.25 -15.96
C VAL A 643 -33.81 -23.94 -15.44
N PHE A 644 -33.06 -23.26 -14.58
CA PHE A 644 -33.48 -22.03 -13.94
C PHE A 644 -32.46 -20.92 -14.16
N VAL A 645 -32.93 -19.69 -14.06
CA VAL A 645 -32.09 -18.50 -13.86
C VAL A 645 -32.43 -17.95 -12.48
N GLY A 646 -31.42 -17.51 -11.73
CA GLY A 646 -31.62 -16.98 -10.40
C GLY A 646 -30.69 -15.84 -10.04
N TYR A 647 -31.01 -15.16 -8.95
CA TYR A 647 -30.20 -14.12 -8.35
C TYR A 647 -30.25 -14.20 -6.83
N CYS A 648 -29.28 -13.54 -6.20
CA CYS A 648 -29.31 -13.30 -4.76
C CYS A 648 -29.72 -11.86 -4.50
N GLU A 649 -30.62 -11.65 -3.55
CA GLU A 649 -30.79 -10.30 -3.01
C GLU A 649 -29.53 -9.97 -2.23
N GLY A 650 -28.74 -9.04 -2.78
CA GLY A 650 -27.66 -8.42 -2.02
C GLY A 650 -28.25 -7.93 -0.71
N GLY A 651 -27.73 -8.44 0.41
CA GLY A 651 -28.20 -8.02 1.72
C GLY A 651 -28.31 -6.50 1.74
N SER A 652 -29.45 -5.98 2.18
CA SER A 652 -29.62 -4.56 2.49
C SER A 652 -28.67 -4.21 3.63
N PHE A 653 -27.38 -4.10 3.32
CA PHE A 653 -26.41 -3.54 4.23
C PHE A 653 -26.71 -2.04 4.25
N PRO A 654 -26.88 -1.43 5.43
CA PRO A 654 -27.05 0.01 5.50
C PRO A 654 -25.92 0.65 4.69
N SER A 655 -26.30 1.46 3.72
CA SER A 655 -25.43 2.34 2.95
C SER A 655 -24.85 3.40 3.89
N CYS A 656 -24.03 2.99 4.85
CA CYS A 656 -23.29 3.86 5.75
C CYS A 656 -22.35 3.03 6.65
N CYS A 657 -21.21 2.62 6.10
CA CYS A 657 -19.97 2.76 6.87
C CYS A 657 -19.27 4.00 6.35
N ARG A 658 -19.92 5.17 6.53
CA ARG A 658 -19.19 6.43 6.65
C ARG A 658 -18.21 6.24 7.80
N TRP A 659 -16.94 6.53 7.52
CA TRP A 659 -15.84 6.68 8.46
C TRP A 659 -16.30 6.87 9.91
N SER A 660 -16.24 5.80 10.71
CA SER A 660 -16.32 5.90 12.16
C SER A 660 -15.07 5.27 12.76
N LYS A 661 -14.54 5.93 13.80
CA LYS A 661 -13.26 5.77 14.51
C LYS A 661 -12.90 4.35 15.03
N LYS A 662 -13.59 3.28 14.63
CA LYS A 662 -13.53 1.96 15.27
C LYS A 662 -12.68 0.88 14.58
N GLN A 663 -11.91 1.18 13.54
CA GLN A 663 -11.04 0.15 12.94
C GLN A 663 -9.73 -0.12 13.71
N ARG A 664 -9.28 0.77 14.62
CA ARG A 664 -8.10 0.50 15.47
C ARG A 664 -8.38 -0.21 16.80
N THR A 665 -9.65 -0.35 17.19
CA THR A 665 -10.00 -0.94 18.50
C THR A 665 -10.35 -2.42 18.45
N CYS A 666 -10.53 -2.99 17.25
CA CYS A 666 -10.86 -4.43 17.09
C CYS A 666 -9.62 -5.34 16.95
N GLU A 667 -8.41 -4.80 16.78
CA GLU A 667 -7.17 -5.58 16.68
C GLU A 667 -6.64 -6.11 18.03
N ARG A 668 -7.28 -5.78 19.16
CA ARG A 668 -6.90 -6.29 20.50
C ARG A 668 -7.77 -7.44 21.05
N PHE A 669 -8.73 -7.95 20.30
CA PHE A 669 -9.56 -9.10 20.71
C PHE A 669 -9.55 -10.22 19.67
N ALA A 670 -8.36 -10.63 19.23
CA ALA A 670 -8.15 -11.86 18.48
C ALA A 670 -7.16 -12.77 19.24
N SER A 671 -7.54 -13.17 20.45
CA SER A 671 -6.89 -14.28 21.14
C SER A 671 -7.97 -15.13 21.80
N THR A 672 -8.59 -16.02 21.02
CA THR A 672 -9.12 -17.31 21.46
C THR A 672 -9.64 -18.05 20.24
N SER A 673 -9.08 -19.24 20.02
CA SER A 673 -9.47 -20.19 18.97
C SER A 673 -10.95 -20.58 19.07
N PRO A 674 -11.69 -20.80 17.97
CA PRO A 674 -12.99 -21.45 18.04
C PRO A 674 -12.81 -22.96 17.85
N ILE A 675 -12.91 -23.71 18.95
CA ILE A 675 -13.38 -25.10 18.94
C ILE A 675 -14.78 -25.03 19.56
N TRP A 676 -15.81 -25.41 18.80
CA TRP A 676 -17.18 -25.54 19.33
C TRP A 676 -17.72 -26.91 18.98
N HIS A 677 -17.85 -27.75 20.02
CA HIS A 677 -18.87 -28.80 20.10
C HIS A 677 -19.84 -28.44 21.24
N PRO A 678 -21.12 -28.80 21.15
CA PRO A 678 -22.13 -28.43 22.15
C PRO A 678 -22.21 -29.50 23.24
N GLU A 679 -22.22 -29.10 24.52
CA GLU A 679 -22.75 -29.96 25.58
C GLU A 679 -23.27 -29.16 26.78
N ALA A 680 -24.15 -29.82 27.53
CA ALA A 680 -25.24 -29.26 28.32
C ALA A 680 -24.85 -28.43 29.56
N ALA A 681 -25.77 -27.55 29.94
CA ALA A 681 -25.75 -26.76 31.15
C ALA A 681 -25.99 -27.60 32.43
N THR A 682 -25.31 -27.26 33.53
CA THR A 682 -25.91 -27.23 34.89
C THR A 682 -25.09 -26.35 35.86
N HIS A 683 -25.83 -25.49 36.57
CA HIS A 683 -25.60 -24.88 37.90
C HIS A 683 -24.33 -24.05 38.23
N GLY A 684 -24.57 -22.86 38.83
CA GLY A 684 -23.81 -22.45 40.03
C GLY A 684 -23.38 -20.99 40.20
N THR A 685 -24.34 -20.11 40.55
CA THR A 685 -24.23 -19.04 41.58
C THR A 685 -23.17 -17.91 41.54
N LYS A 686 -23.72 -16.68 41.67
CA LYS A 686 -23.32 -15.52 42.50
C LYS A 686 -22.14 -14.63 42.05
N GLY A 687 -22.42 -13.33 41.94
CA GLY A 687 -21.40 -12.28 42.00
C GLY A 687 -21.83 -10.95 41.36
N SER A 688 -22.64 -10.17 42.06
CA SER A 688 -23.04 -8.79 41.76
C SER A 688 -21.87 -7.79 41.79
N TYR A 689 -21.89 -6.77 40.91
CA TYR A 689 -21.87 -5.33 41.19
C TYR A 689 -21.35 -4.52 39.99
N GLY A 690 -22.05 -3.43 39.63
CA GLY A 690 -21.47 -2.34 38.84
C GLY A 690 -22.42 -1.70 37.82
N LEU A 691 -23.27 -0.78 38.28
CA LEU A 691 -24.05 0.14 37.46
C LEU A 691 -23.16 0.90 36.45
N ALA A 692 -23.63 1.01 35.20
CA ALA A 692 -23.26 2.12 34.31
C ALA A 692 -24.54 2.70 33.68
N VAL A 693 -24.79 3.95 34.04
CA VAL A 693 -25.91 4.79 33.61
C VAL A 693 -25.77 5.12 32.13
N LEU A 694 -26.80 4.80 31.35
CA LEU A 694 -27.01 5.26 29.97
C LEU A 694 -27.37 6.75 30.00
N MET A 695 -26.46 7.63 29.57
CA MET A 695 -26.83 8.95 29.07
C MET A 695 -26.99 8.90 27.55
N LEU A 696 -28.25 8.99 27.13
CA LEU A 696 -28.67 9.35 25.77
C LEU A 696 -28.45 10.85 25.59
N SER A 697 -27.60 11.27 24.65
CA SER A 697 -27.64 12.64 24.12
C SER A 697 -28.28 12.61 22.74
N MET A 698 -29.54 13.03 22.69
CA MET A 698 -30.25 13.48 21.50
C MET A 698 -29.72 14.87 21.16
N ASP A 699 -29.16 15.07 19.97
CA ASP A 699 -28.96 16.42 19.43
C ASP A 699 -30.15 16.81 18.56
N MET A 700 -30.90 17.76 19.10
CA MET A 700 -31.99 18.49 18.48
C MET A 700 -31.49 19.43 17.39
N LEU A 701 -32.26 19.46 16.29
CA LEU A 701 -32.38 20.58 15.37
C LEU A 701 -32.56 21.91 16.10
N MET A 702 -31.76 22.91 15.74
CA MET A 702 -32.16 24.33 15.87
C MET A 702 -31.79 25.06 14.59
N VAL A 703 -32.84 25.40 13.85
CA VAL A 703 -32.88 26.40 12.78
C VAL A 703 -33.11 27.75 13.47
N HIS A 704 -32.26 28.74 13.24
CA HIS A 704 -32.61 30.08 12.76
C HIS A 704 -31.44 31.07 12.87
N GLU A 705 -31.26 31.77 11.75
CA GLU A 705 -30.57 33.06 11.48
C GLU A 705 -29.06 33.18 11.74
#